data_AF-A0A1Q3JKP2-F1
#
_entry.id   AF-A0A1Q3JKP2-F1
#
_cell.length_a   1.000
_cell.length_b   1.000
_cell.length_c   1.000
_cell.angle_alpha   90.00
_cell.angle_beta   90.00
_cell.angle_gamma   90.00
#
_symmetry.space_group_name_H-M   'P 1'
#
loop_
_entity.id
_entity.type
_entity.pdbx_description
1 polymer ?
#
loop_
_entity_poly.entity_id
_entity_poly.type
_entity_poly.pdbx_seq_one_letter_code
_entity_poly.pdbx_strand_id
1 'polypeptide(L)'
;MAQVSLVIPSHNRRPVLARTLDALSRQTLAPSAFEVVVTLDGCTDGSAEMLAALKTDYSLKVVEKPGSGAAAARNAGARLASAPLIVFLDDDIEPAPTFLEAHLAAHAQGSEVVIGYSKPWLESQDGLFARNLLNWWETSFDAMADGEHRFDYRNLLSGNFSIGRDRFAAVGGFDESFRCREDYELGWRLIEHGARFGYAAGALGYHRDATTLRINLQRMQHEGAADVHFARTHPRALKTLAVARRPRGFRERLTRKLAFSLPSVGDRVAGFAERGLGSLERHGLHRSWSTVSHWLREYWRLRGVAAALVSSEEYAELSRLAADEVVAQPPLTLELANGLAAVERSLEVTPSPAVTVAVHGRPVVDIEPLDGGEPVTRGLLRRTLRKDWAYWAAEVAYPPPPSNLGSDTPGRTPSGLQLGELDAETWAITALSGEFTLPARLLVRYRAKPVGWVELGAPTAGVDFATWLEREVVGQASWSVVRERIAQEIRGAKPPATPPITVIICTRDRTDNLRRCLQAVEALDYPDYEILVVDNAPSDDATLRLVESLPHVRYVKETRPGLDWARNRGVAEARNAIVAFTDDDTRVDGQWLRGLARAFAQDEVMAVTGLVTPMKLDTDAQRYFEDVYGGMGKGFQPRWVRRDRLPLGGVLWSSGFGVGANMAFRRAVFDSTGPFDPALDVGTATRGGGDIEFFHRVVAMGHTLVYEPSAIVWHEHRKDWAALKRQLADNGCGFACYLMACARNATVDRGQILRFALFDWGVAWLLRRLIRPRAHQRGMVLAEIGGALKAVSAYRRARQAAEALA
;
A
#
# COMPACT_ATOMS: atom_id res chain seq x y z
N MET A 1 -41.65 4.69 -20.55
CA MET A 1 -41.94 5.36 -19.27
C MET A 1 -40.65 5.96 -18.74
N ALA A 2 -40.71 7.07 -18.00
CA ALA A 2 -39.53 7.67 -17.39
C ALA A 2 -38.87 6.68 -16.41
N GLN A 3 -37.54 6.60 -16.46
CA GLN A 3 -36.72 5.79 -15.57
C GLN A 3 -36.27 6.59 -14.35
N VAL A 4 -36.12 7.90 -14.49
CA VAL A 4 -35.64 8.83 -13.44
C VAL A 4 -36.61 9.99 -13.26
N SER A 5 -36.90 10.35 -12.01
CA SER A 5 -37.56 11.61 -11.63
C SER A 5 -36.57 12.48 -10.89
N LEU A 6 -36.22 13.63 -11.47
CA LEU A 6 -35.43 14.65 -10.78
C LEU A 6 -36.33 15.52 -9.91
N VAL A 7 -35.98 15.74 -8.65
CA VAL A 7 -36.69 16.63 -7.74
C VAL A 7 -35.78 17.79 -7.37
N ILE A 8 -36.17 19.01 -7.75
CA ILE A 8 -35.41 20.24 -7.55
C ILE A 8 -36.21 21.20 -6.65
N PRO A 9 -35.91 21.30 -5.35
CA PRO A 9 -36.46 22.35 -4.51
C PRO A 9 -35.77 23.70 -4.82
N SER A 10 -36.53 24.79 -4.91
CA SER A 10 -35.99 26.13 -5.12
C SER A 10 -36.71 27.18 -4.27
N HIS A 11 -35.94 28.18 -3.81
CA HIS A 11 -36.46 29.34 -3.06
C HIS A 11 -35.75 30.63 -3.50
N ASN A 12 -36.45 31.49 -4.23
CA ASN A 12 -36.00 32.84 -4.62
C ASN A 12 -34.63 32.90 -5.31
N ARG A 13 -34.37 31.94 -6.22
CA ARG A 13 -33.10 31.79 -6.95
C ARG A 13 -33.32 31.64 -8.45
N ARG A 14 -34.31 32.34 -9.03
CA ARG A 14 -34.70 32.24 -10.45
C ARG A 14 -33.53 32.14 -11.43
N PRO A 15 -32.48 32.98 -11.40
CA PRO A 15 -31.38 32.90 -12.36
C PRO A 15 -30.49 31.66 -12.16
N VAL A 16 -30.41 31.15 -10.94
CA VAL A 16 -29.63 29.94 -10.61
C VAL A 16 -30.39 28.70 -11.08
N LEU A 17 -31.67 28.60 -10.71
CA LEU A 17 -32.57 27.54 -11.15
C LEU A 17 -32.62 27.42 -12.68
N ALA A 18 -32.68 28.55 -13.39
CA ALA A 18 -32.68 28.55 -14.86
C ALA A 18 -31.42 27.91 -15.46
N ARG A 19 -30.24 28.08 -14.84
CA ARG A 19 -28.99 27.43 -15.30
C ARG A 19 -29.00 25.93 -15.05
N THR A 20 -29.50 25.49 -13.91
CA THR A 20 -29.66 24.06 -13.62
C THR A 20 -30.59 23.38 -14.62
N LEU A 21 -31.72 24.02 -14.96
CA LEU A 21 -32.65 23.52 -15.97
C LEU A 21 -32.05 23.51 -17.38
N ASP A 22 -31.30 24.55 -17.74
CA ASP A 22 -30.53 24.58 -19.00
C ASP A 22 -29.50 23.45 -19.07
N ALA A 23 -28.77 23.17 -17.99
CA ALA A 23 -27.84 22.05 -17.92
C ALA A 23 -28.53 20.68 -18.06
N LEU A 24 -29.77 20.54 -17.59
CA LEU A 24 -30.57 19.32 -17.77
C LEU A 24 -31.02 19.09 -19.22
N SER A 25 -31.10 20.14 -20.05
CA SER A 25 -31.38 19.98 -21.48
C SER A 25 -30.24 19.27 -22.24
N ARG A 26 -29.04 19.23 -21.65
CA ARG A 26 -27.83 18.64 -22.24
C ARG A 26 -27.54 17.21 -21.79
N GLN A 27 -28.49 16.55 -21.11
CA GLN A 27 -28.30 15.17 -20.69
C GLN A 27 -28.18 14.22 -21.88
N THR A 28 -27.29 13.23 -21.79
CA THR A 28 -27.14 12.16 -22.80
C THR A 28 -28.29 11.17 -22.77
N LEU A 29 -28.93 11.01 -21.60
CA LEU A 29 -30.13 10.21 -21.44
C LEU A 29 -31.27 10.81 -22.26
N ALA A 30 -32.00 9.97 -23.01
CA ALA A 30 -33.10 10.43 -23.85
C ALA A 30 -34.15 11.26 -23.04
N PRO A 31 -34.67 12.38 -23.56
CA PRO A 31 -35.62 13.23 -22.83
C PRO A 31 -36.90 12.51 -22.36
N SER A 32 -37.31 11.44 -23.05
CA SER A 32 -38.45 10.59 -22.65
C SER A 32 -38.14 9.62 -21.50
N ALA A 33 -36.86 9.44 -21.16
CA ALA A 33 -36.40 8.52 -20.13
C ALA A 33 -36.24 9.20 -18.75
N PHE A 34 -36.45 10.51 -18.64
CA PHE A 34 -36.51 11.20 -17.36
C PHE A 34 -37.58 12.29 -17.32
N GLU A 35 -37.94 12.68 -16.11
CA GLU A 35 -38.78 13.84 -15.85
C GLU A 35 -38.15 14.72 -14.77
N VAL A 36 -38.51 15.99 -14.77
CA VAL A 36 -38.04 16.99 -13.80
C VAL A 36 -39.25 17.55 -13.06
N VAL A 37 -39.17 17.54 -11.74
CA VAL A 37 -40.17 18.08 -10.82
C VAL A 37 -39.53 19.22 -10.03
N VAL A 38 -39.94 20.45 -10.32
CA VAL A 38 -39.48 21.63 -9.60
C VAL A 38 -40.49 21.98 -8.51
N THR A 39 -40.02 22.04 -7.26
CA THR A 39 -40.83 22.52 -6.13
C THR A 39 -40.41 23.94 -5.76
N LEU A 40 -41.30 24.91 -5.99
CA LEU A 40 -41.11 26.30 -5.56
C LEU A 40 -41.64 26.46 -4.12
N ASP A 41 -40.74 26.71 -3.17
CA ASP A 41 -41.10 26.83 -1.75
C ASP A 41 -41.20 28.29 -1.32
N GLY A 42 -42.36 28.92 -1.49
CA GLY A 42 -42.59 30.31 -1.09
C GLY A 42 -41.83 31.34 -1.93
N CYS A 43 -41.67 31.08 -3.24
CA CYS A 43 -40.99 31.98 -4.17
C CYS A 43 -41.84 33.21 -4.51
N THR A 44 -41.19 34.36 -4.61
CA THR A 44 -41.78 35.65 -5.01
C THR A 44 -40.95 36.39 -6.07
N ASP A 45 -39.92 35.75 -6.60
CA ASP A 45 -38.89 36.33 -7.48
C ASP A 45 -39.17 36.17 -8.99
N GLY A 46 -40.39 35.77 -9.37
CA GLY A 46 -40.76 35.50 -10.75
C GLY A 46 -40.43 34.08 -11.24
N SER A 47 -40.08 33.15 -10.34
CA SER A 47 -39.72 31.77 -10.70
C SER A 47 -40.89 30.99 -11.31
N ALA A 48 -42.12 31.19 -10.82
CA ALA A 48 -43.31 30.49 -11.33
C ALA A 48 -43.59 30.89 -12.78
N GLU A 49 -43.52 32.18 -13.09
CA GLU A 49 -43.70 32.74 -14.43
C GLU A 49 -42.61 32.26 -15.38
N MET A 50 -41.36 32.18 -14.90
CA MET A 50 -40.24 31.65 -15.68
C MET A 50 -40.45 30.18 -16.04
N LEU A 51 -40.88 29.33 -15.09
CA LEU A 51 -41.14 27.92 -15.36
C LEU A 51 -42.36 27.70 -16.26
N ALA A 52 -43.41 28.51 -16.13
CA ALA A 52 -44.59 28.44 -16.99
C ALA A 52 -44.28 28.79 -18.46
N ALA A 53 -43.30 29.68 -18.68
CA ALA A 53 -42.85 30.07 -20.02
C ALA A 53 -41.75 29.16 -20.59
N LEU A 54 -41.10 28.34 -19.77
CA LEU A 54 -39.95 27.53 -20.16
C LEU A 54 -40.40 26.35 -21.05
N LYS A 55 -39.73 26.19 -22.20
CA LYS A 55 -39.90 25.03 -23.07
C LYS A 55 -38.72 24.08 -22.90
N THR A 56 -39.03 22.82 -22.59
CA THR A 56 -38.04 21.76 -22.37
C THR A 56 -38.38 20.55 -23.24
N ASP A 57 -37.36 19.83 -23.68
CA ASP A 57 -37.55 18.55 -24.41
C ASP A 57 -37.94 17.41 -23.47
N TYR A 58 -37.62 17.53 -22.19
CA TYR A 58 -38.03 16.61 -21.13
C TYR A 58 -39.34 17.05 -20.47
N SER A 59 -40.01 16.10 -19.80
CA SER A 59 -41.23 16.40 -19.03
C SER A 59 -40.90 17.25 -17.80
N LEU A 60 -41.45 18.46 -17.72
CA LEU A 60 -41.31 19.38 -16.59
C LEU A 60 -42.63 19.49 -15.83
N LYS A 61 -42.59 19.20 -14.53
CA LYS A 61 -43.70 19.38 -13.57
C LYS A 61 -43.30 20.45 -12.55
N VAL A 62 -44.25 21.28 -12.15
CA VAL A 62 -44.02 22.37 -11.18
C VAL A 62 -45.04 22.26 -10.06
N VAL A 63 -44.59 22.44 -8.82
CA VAL A 63 -45.47 22.54 -7.64
C VAL A 63 -45.06 23.71 -6.77
N GLU A 64 -46.03 24.53 -6.38
CA GLU A 64 -45.83 25.67 -5.48
C GLU A 64 -46.28 25.33 -4.06
N LYS A 65 -45.53 25.83 -3.08
CA LYS A 65 -45.81 25.66 -1.65
C LYS A 65 -45.68 26.97 -0.89
N PRO A 66 -46.35 27.12 0.27
CA PRO A 66 -46.34 28.36 1.04
C PRO A 66 -45.05 28.63 1.86
N GLY A 67 -43.89 28.04 1.50
CA GLY A 67 -42.64 28.23 2.24
C GLY A 67 -42.55 27.38 3.51
N SER A 68 -42.56 26.05 3.38
CA SER A 68 -42.58 25.12 4.52
C SER A 68 -41.21 24.46 4.82
N GLY A 69 -40.15 24.83 4.10
CA GLY A 69 -38.79 24.32 4.29
C GLY A 69 -38.40 23.23 3.29
N ALA A 70 -37.10 22.99 3.18
CA ALA A 70 -36.50 22.11 2.17
C ALA A 70 -37.00 20.66 2.25
N ALA A 71 -37.15 20.09 3.45
CA ALA A 71 -37.71 18.74 3.64
C ALA A 71 -39.10 18.60 3.01
N ALA A 72 -40.01 19.53 3.33
CA ALA A 72 -41.38 19.53 2.80
C ALA A 72 -41.41 19.79 1.28
N ALA A 73 -40.49 20.60 0.76
CA ALA A 73 -40.35 20.86 -0.67
C ALA A 73 -39.89 19.60 -1.43
N ARG A 74 -38.88 18.91 -0.91
CA ARG A 74 -38.37 17.64 -1.47
C ARG A 74 -39.43 16.55 -1.41
N ASN A 75 -40.14 16.39 -0.29
CA ASN A 75 -41.24 15.42 -0.17
C ASN A 75 -42.38 15.70 -1.17
N ALA A 76 -42.74 16.97 -1.37
CA ALA A 76 -43.78 17.33 -2.34
C ALA A 76 -43.39 16.98 -3.78
N GLY A 77 -42.13 17.25 -4.15
CA GLY A 77 -41.62 16.84 -5.45
C GLY A 77 -41.57 15.31 -5.60
N ALA A 78 -41.11 14.61 -4.57
CA ALA A 78 -41.06 13.14 -4.55
C ALA A 78 -42.46 12.49 -4.66
N ARG A 79 -43.52 13.11 -4.13
CA ARG A 79 -44.90 12.63 -4.30
C ARG A 79 -45.41 12.75 -5.74
N LEU A 80 -44.88 13.68 -6.54
CA LEU A 80 -45.23 13.87 -7.95
C LEU A 80 -44.34 13.08 -8.92
N ALA A 81 -43.24 12.51 -8.41
CA ALA A 81 -42.33 11.65 -9.15
C ALA A 81 -43.04 10.34 -9.56
N SER A 82 -43.02 10.05 -10.85
CA SER A 82 -43.66 8.86 -11.44
C SER A 82 -42.67 7.74 -11.75
N ALA A 83 -41.39 8.07 -11.87
CA ALA A 83 -40.34 7.11 -12.17
C ALA A 83 -39.94 6.26 -10.94
N PRO A 84 -39.37 5.06 -11.15
CA PRO A 84 -38.93 4.19 -10.05
C PRO A 84 -37.70 4.74 -9.30
N LEU A 85 -36.84 5.52 -9.95
CA LEU A 85 -35.69 6.18 -9.31
C LEU A 85 -35.96 7.67 -9.11
N ILE A 86 -35.70 8.18 -7.91
CA ILE A 86 -35.75 9.61 -7.59
C ILE A 86 -34.32 10.13 -7.43
N VAL A 87 -34.01 11.23 -8.10
CA VAL A 87 -32.76 11.99 -7.89
C VAL A 87 -33.12 13.33 -7.28
N PHE A 88 -32.59 13.65 -6.11
CA PHE A 88 -32.68 14.97 -5.52
C PHE A 88 -31.49 15.81 -5.95
N LEU A 89 -31.77 17.00 -6.46
CA LEU A 89 -30.77 17.94 -6.97
C LEU A 89 -31.08 19.34 -6.45
N ASP A 90 -30.13 20.00 -5.80
CA ASP A 90 -30.32 21.40 -5.39
C ASP A 90 -30.28 22.35 -6.61
N ASP A 91 -30.99 23.47 -6.51
CA ASP A 91 -31.15 24.45 -7.60
C ASP A 91 -29.88 25.22 -7.98
N ASP A 92 -28.78 25.01 -7.26
CA ASP A 92 -27.47 25.61 -7.47
C ASP A 92 -26.41 24.62 -8.00
N ILE A 93 -26.85 23.43 -8.43
CA ILE A 93 -25.98 22.43 -9.05
C ILE A 93 -26.28 22.32 -10.55
N GLU A 94 -25.24 22.48 -11.36
CA GLU A 94 -25.30 22.28 -12.83
C GLU A 94 -24.84 20.86 -13.18
N PRO A 95 -25.76 19.93 -13.54
CA PRO A 95 -25.39 18.57 -13.86
C PRO A 95 -24.60 18.48 -15.18
N ALA A 96 -23.55 17.67 -15.21
CA ALA A 96 -22.82 17.32 -16.42
C ALA A 96 -23.69 16.44 -17.36
N PRO A 97 -23.37 16.34 -18.66
CA PRO A 97 -24.20 15.59 -19.62
C PRO A 97 -24.50 14.13 -19.25
N THR A 98 -23.57 13.42 -18.62
CA THR A 98 -23.72 11.99 -18.25
C THR A 98 -24.32 11.78 -16.86
N PHE A 99 -24.80 12.83 -16.20
CA PHE A 99 -25.17 12.84 -14.79
C PHE A 99 -26.24 11.78 -14.44
N LEU A 100 -27.31 11.70 -15.23
CA LEU A 100 -28.42 10.75 -14.96
C LEU A 100 -28.04 9.30 -15.26
N GLU A 101 -27.29 9.07 -16.34
CA GLU A 101 -26.80 7.74 -16.70
C GLU A 101 -25.87 7.17 -15.62
N ALA A 102 -25.06 8.01 -15.00
CA ALA A 102 -24.17 7.60 -13.92
C ALA A 102 -24.93 7.20 -12.64
N HIS A 103 -25.99 7.92 -12.27
CA HIS A 103 -26.89 7.49 -11.19
C HIS A 103 -27.52 6.13 -11.51
N LEU A 104 -28.08 5.96 -12.71
CA LEU A 104 -28.67 4.67 -13.14
C LEU A 104 -27.65 3.52 -13.10
N ALA A 105 -26.43 3.76 -13.59
CA ALA A 105 -25.37 2.76 -13.61
C ALA A 105 -24.97 2.31 -12.20
N ALA A 106 -24.91 3.23 -11.24
CA ALA A 106 -24.59 2.90 -9.85
C ALA A 106 -25.69 2.07 -9.17
N HIS A 107 -26.97 2.39 -9.41
CA HIS A 107 -28.09 1.55 -8.93
C HIS A 107 -28.08 0.16 -9.57
N ALA A 108 -27.75 0.06 -10.87
CA ALA A 108 -27.60 -1.23 -11.55
C ALA A 108 -26.44 -2.09 -10.98
N GLN A 109 -25.46 -1.46 -10.32
CA GLN A 109 -24.37 -2.15 -9.61
C GLN A 109 -24.73 -2.57 -8.18
N GLY A 110 -25.96 -2.27 -7.71
CA GLY A 110 -26.50 -2.80 -6.46
C GLY A 110 -26.55 -1.82 -5.29
N SER A 111 -26.17 -0.55 -5.49
CA SER A 111 -26.42 0.53 -4.52
C SER A 111 -27.92 0.85 -4.44
N GLU A 112 -28.42 1.09 -3.23
CA GLU A 112 -29.82 1.50 -2.99
C GLU A 112 -29.94 3.01 -2.80
N VAL A 113 -28.86 3.66 -2.35
CA VAL A 113 -28.71 5.10 -2.21
C VAL A 113 -27.40 5.49 -2.89
N VAL A 114 -27.41 6.44 -3.81
CA VAL A 114 -26.20 6.86 -4.54
C VAL A 114 -25.94 8.33 -4.31
N ILE A 115 -24.75 8.66 -3.81
CA ILE A 115 -24.25 10.02 -3.69
C ILE A 115 -23.53 10.38 -4.98
N GLY A 116 -23.96 11.46 -5.64
CA GLY A 116 -23.28 11.98 -6.81
C GLY A 116 -22.13 12.92 -6.44
N TYR A 117 -21.20 13.11 -7.37
CA TYR A 117 -20.10 14.04 -7.16
C TYR A 117 -20.57 15.50 -7.34
N SER A 118 -20.61 16.27 -6.26
CA SER A 118 -20.86 17.71 -6.32
C SER A 118 -19.55 18.47 -6.28
N LYS A 119 -18.97 18.73 -7.45
CA LYS A 119 -17.72 19.49 -7.55
C LYS A 119 -17.96 20.94 -7.15
N PRO A 120 -17.35 21.45 -6.06
CA PRO A 120 -17.58 22.80 -5.62
C PRO A 120 -16.99 23.82 -6.61
N TRP A 121 -17.73 24.88 -6.87
CA TRP A 121 -17.32 26.00 -7.70
C TRP A 121 -17.70 27.31 -6.99
N LEU A 122 -16.69 27.97 -6.43
CA LEU A 122 -16.82 29.28 -5.78
C LEU A 122 -16.52 30.40 -6.78
N GLU A 123 -17.33 31.46 -6.78
CA GLU A 123 -17.07 32.66 -7.61
C GLU A 123 -15.75 33.35 -7.25
N SER A 124 -15.36 33.31 -5.98
CA SER A 124 -14.03 33.72 -5.51
C SER A 124 -13.45 32.64 -4.61
N GLN A 125 -12.21 32.23 -4.91
CA GLN A 125 -11.43 31.30 -4.11
C GLN A 125 -10.47 32.04 -3.16
N ASP A 126 -10.62 33.36 -3.05
CA ASP A 126 -9.75 34.18 -2.25
C ASP A 126 -10.09 34.04 -0.77
N GLY A 127 -9.02 33.92 0.01
CA GLY A 127 -9.05 33.88 1.45
C GLY A 127 -9.22 32.50 2.08
N LEU A 128 -8.93 32.45 3.38
CA LEU A 128 -8.76 31.22 4.16
C LEU A 128 -10.08 30.46 4.35
N PHE A 129 -11.22 31.15 4.41
CA PHE A 129 -12.51 30.49 4.52
C PHE A 129 -12.86 29.70 3.25
N ALA A 130 -12.77 30.34 2.08
CA ALA A 130 -13.04 29.72 0.78
C ALA A 130 -12.14 28.49 0.56
N ARG A 131 -10.84 28.61 0.85
CA ARG A 131 -9.89 27.48 0.74
C ARG A 131 -10.23 26.32 1.68
N ASN A 132 -10.60 26.61 2.93
CA ASN A 132 -10.98 25.56 3.87
C ASN A 132 -12.29 24.87 3.46
N LEU A 133 -13.23 25.61 2.88
CA LEU A 133 -14.49 25.06 2.36
C LEU A 133 -14.23 24.14 1.16
N LEU A 134 -13.42 24.58 0.18
CA LEU A 134 -13.01 23.74 -0.95
C LEU A 134 -12.30 22.46 -0.48
N ASN A 135 -11.31 22.59 0.40
CA ASN A 135 -10.57 21.45 0.91
C ASN A 135 -11.48 20.45 1.64
N TRP A 136 -12.49 20.93 2.38
CA TRP A 136 -13.46 20.05 3.03
C TRP A 136 -14.30 19.26 2.01
N TRP A 137 -14.78 19.93 0.95
CA TRP A 137 -15.51 19.28 -0.14
C TRP A 137 -14.64 18.24 -0.87
N GLU A 138 -13.43 18.62 -1.29
CA GLU A 138 -12.50 17.72 -1.98
C GLU A 138 -12.18 16.50 -1.13
N THR A 139 -11.78 16.71 0.14
CA THR A 139 -11.46 15.59 1.05
C THR A 139 -12.64 14.63 1.24
N SER A 140 -13.87 15.16 1.31
CA SER A 140 -15.08 14.35 1.52
C SER A 140 -15.39 13.47 0.30
N PHE A 141 -15.28 14.03 -0.91
CA PHE A 141 -15.53 13.28 -2.15
C PHE A 141 -14.39 12.34 -2.53
N ASP A 142 -13.14 12.73 -2.29
CA ASP A 142 -11.98 11.86 -2.49
C ASP A 142 -12.05 10.63 -1.59
N ALA A 143 -12.51 10.79 -0.34
CA ALA A 143 -12.75 9.67 0.55
C ALA A 143 -13.80 8.70 0.00
N MET A 144 -14.93 9.21 -0.52
CA MET A 144 -16.00 8.40 -1.13
C MET A 144 -15.57 7.74 -2.45
N ALA A 145 -14.67 8.37 -3.21
CA ALA A 145 -14.16 7.87 -4.49
C ALA A 145 -13.23 6.66 -4.36
N ASP A 146 -12.70 6.39 -3.16
CA ASP A 146 -11.72 5.34 -2.88
C ASP A 146 -12.26 3.90 -3.06
N GLY A 147 -13.53 3.72 -3.45
CA GLY A 147 -14.18 2.42 -3.70
C GLY A 147 -14.35 1.51 -2.47
N GLU A 148 -13.72 1.89 -1.37
CA GLU A 148 -13.63 1.18 -0.09
C GLU A 148 -14.03 2.10 1.08
N HIS A 149 -14.71 3.20 0.76
CA HIS A 149 -15.30 4.10 1.74
C HIS A 149 -16.38 3.38 2.55
N ARG A 150 -16.39 3.62 3.86
CA ARG A 150 -17.45 3.14 4.74
C ARG A 150 -18.42 4.29 4.97
N PHE A 151 -19.62 4.21 4.40
CA PHE A 151 -20.57 5.31 4.52
C PHE A 151 -21.15 5.38 5.94
N ASP A 152 -21.47 6.60 6.34
CA ASP A 152 -22.33 6.88 7.49
C ASP A 152 -23.42 7.88 7.14
N TYR A 153 -24.37 8.06 8.06
CA TYR A 153 -25.53 8.91 7.85
C TYR A 153 -25.20 10.36 7.42
N ARG A 154 -24.01 10.86 7.75
CA ARG A 154 -23.55 12.22 7.41
C ARG A 154 -23.12 12.33 5.95
N ASN A 155 -22.95 11.20 5.26
CA ASN A 155 -22.64 11.15 3.84
C ASN A 155 -23.89 11.29 2.95
N LEU A 156 -25.11 11.33 3.51
CA LEU A 156 -26.28 11.67 2.71
C LEU A 156 -26.26 13.18 2.39
N LEU A 157 -25.84 13.51 1.17
CA LEU A 157 -25.76 14.90 0.69
C LEU A 157 -26.99 15.21 -0.16
N SER A 158 -27.96 15.89 0.44
CA SER A 158 -29.29 16.10 -0.18
C SER A 158 -29.30 16.92 -1.47
N GLY A 159 -28.20 17.62 -1.77
CA GLY A 159 -28.05 18.37 -3.01
C GLY A 159 -27.71 17.52 -4.24
N ASN A 160 -27.22 16.29 -4.08
CA ASN A 160 -26.96 15.39 -5.22
C ASN A 160 -26.94 13.94 -4.75
N PHE A 161 -28.12 13.34 -4.64
CA PHE A 161 -28.24 11.91 -4.37
C PHE A 161 -29.46 11.30 -5.06
N SER A 162 -29.44 9.99 -5.20
CA SER A 162 -30.57 9.24 -5.75
C SER A 162 -30.93 8.02 -4.90
N ILE A 163 -32.20 7.66 -4.94
CA ILE A 163 -32.80 6.60 -4.15
C ILE A 163 -34.01 6.02 -4.88
N GLY A 164 -34.23 4.71 -4.76
CA GLY A 164 -35.45 4.08 -5.28
C GLY A 164 -36.70 4.66 -4.60
N ARG A 165 -37.74 4.96 -5.37
CA ARG A 165 -39.00 5.55 -4.86
C ARG A 165 -39.59 4.72 -3.73
N ASP A 166 -39.61 3.40 -3.88
CA ASP A 166 -40.19 2.49 -2.89
C ASP A 166 -39.35 2.47 -1.60
N ARG A 167 -38.01 2.58 -1.72
CA ARG A 167 -37.11 2.70 -0.57
C ARG A 167 -37.30 4.03 0.17
N PHE A 168 -37.42 5.13 -0.57
CA PHE A 168 -37.70 6.45 0.00
C PHE A 168 -39.05 6.48 0.72
N ALA A 169 -40.09 5.89 0.13
CA ALA A 169 -41.41 5.75 0.74
C ALA A 169 -41.38 4.85 1.98
N ALA A 170 -40.65 3.73 1.94
CA ALA A 170 -40.55 2.77 3.05
C ALA A 170 -39.97 3.39 4.33
N VAL A 171 -39.03 4.34 4.19
CA VAL A 171 -38.50 5.06 5.36
C VAL A 171 -39.35 6.27 5.77
N GLY A 172 -40.32 6.69 4.94
CA GLY A 172 -41.22 7.82 5.22
C GLY A 172 -40.78 9.17 4.66
N GLY A 173 -39.82 9.21 3.73
CA GLY A 173 -39.31 10.45 3.14
C GLY A 173 -38.51 11.31 4.12
N PHE A 174 -38.31 12.61 3.81
CA PHE A 174 -37.66 13.55 4.73
C PHE A 174 -38.58 13.89 5.92
N ASP A 175 -38.02 14.00 7.12
CA ASP A 175 -38.79 14.49 8.28
C ASP A 175 -38.98 16.01 8.18
N GLU A 176 -40.23 16.44 7.92
CA GLU A 176 -40.60 17.85 7.72
C GLU A 176 -40.51 18.70 9.00
N SER A 177 -40.27 18.10 10.17
CA SER A 177 -39.99 18.83 11.41
C SER A 177 -38.58 19.42 11.44
N PHE A 178 -37.65 18.89 10.64
CA PHE A 178 -36.30 19.43 10.52
C PHE A 178 -36.28 20.64 9.59
N ARG A 179 -35.61 21.72 10.04
CA ARG A 179 -35.30 22.90 9.21
C ARG A 179 -33.85 22.91 8.73
N CYS A 180 -33.04 22.03 9.27
CA CYS A 180 -31.64 21.79 8.97
C CYS A 180 -31.33 20.36 9.41
N ARG A 181 -30.41 19.67 8.72
CA ARG A 181 -30.02 18.27 8.98
C ARG A 181 -31.11 17.23 8.73
N GLU A 182 -32.10 17.58 7.92
CA GLU A 182 -33.08 16.64 7.39
C GLU A 182 -32.41 15.52 6.56
N ASP A 183 -31.25 15.81 5.97
CA ASP A 183 -30.44 14.87 5.21
C ASP A 183 -29.70 13.87 6.11
N TYR A 184 -29.06 14.34 7.17
CA TYR A 184 -28.41 13.46 8.15
C TYR A 184 -29.45 12.54 8.82
N GLU A 185 -30.63 13.07 9.12
CA GLU A 185 -31.69 12.32 9.76
C GLU A 185 -32.27 11.23 8.82
N LEU A 186 -32.53 11.57 7.56
CA LEU A 186 -32.92 10.58 6.55
C LEU A 186 -31.80 9.54 6.35
N GLY A 187 -30.54 9.98 6.31
CA GLY A 187 -29.37 9.12 6.20
C GLY A 187 -29.30 8.12 7.35
N TRP A 188 -29.62 8.55 8.57
CA TRP A 188 -29.63 7.70 9.74
C TRP A 188 -30.70 6.62 9.64
N ARG A 189 -31.94 6.99 9.31
CA ARG A 189 -33.01 6.02 9.07
C ARG A 189 -32.66 5.03 7.96
N LEU A 190 -32.03 5.49 6.88
CA LEU A 190 -31.60 4.63 5.77
C LEU A 190 -30.55 3.61 6.24
N ILE A 191 -29.54 4.04 7.00
CA ILE A 191 -28.51 3.17 7.58
C ILE A 191 -29.13 2.17 8.57
N GLU A 192 -30.01 2.62 9.47
CA GLU A 192 -30.69 1.72 10.42
C GLU A 192 -31.57 0.67 9.72
N HIS A 193 -32.10 0.98 8.53
CA HIS A 193 -32.82 0.01 7.69
C HIS A 193 -31.90 -0.78 6.75
N GLY A 194 -30.58 -0.69 6.90
CA GLY A 194 -29.60 -1.45 6.13
C GLY A 194 -29.47 -1.05 4.66
N ALA A 195 -29.74 0.21 4.31
CA ALA A 195 -29.57 0.70 2.94
C ALA A 195 -28.08 0.64 2.55
N ARG A 196 -27.80 0.13 1.34
CA ARG A 196 -26.45 0.18 0.77
C ARG A 196 -26.20 1.51 0.05
N PHE A 197 -25.28 2.28 0.57
CA PHE A 197 -24.82 3.51 -0.05
C PHE A 197 -23.77 3.22 -1.13
N GLY A 198 -23.71 4.09 -2.13
CA GLY A 198 -22.69 4.08 -3.16
C GLY A 198 -22.34 5.50 -3.56
N TYR A 199 -21.21 5.64 -4.25
CA TYR A 199 -20.76 6.91 -4.79
C TYR A 199 -20.58 6.80 -6.30
N ALA A 200 -21.14 7.78 -7.02
CA ALA A 200 -21.05 7.85 -8.47
C ALA A 200 -20.26 9.10 -8.88
N ALA A 201 -18.95 8.93 -9.08
CA ALA A 201 -18.08 10.01 -9.57
C ALA A 201 -18.55 10.58 -10.93
N GLY A 202 -19.12 9.73 -11.78
CA GLY A 202 -19.70 10.12 -13.07
C GLY A 202 -21.00 10.92 -12.96
N ALA A 203 -21.67 10.90 -11.80
CA ALA A 203 -22.84 11.73 -11.51
C ALA A 203 -22.40 13.13 -11.06
N LEU A 204 -21.57 13.75 -11.92
CA LEU A 204 -20.92 15.02 -11.70
C LEU A 204 -21.91 16.18 -11.84
N GLY A 205 -22.05 16.95 -10.77
CA GLY A 205 -22.70 18.26 -10.77
C GLY A 205 -21.72 19.35 -10.33
N TYR A 206 -21.70 20.47 -11.02
CA TYR A 206 -20.93 21.64 -10.61
C TYR A 206 -21.75 22.45 -9.61
N HIS A 207 -21.37 22.38 -8.33
CA HIS A 207 -22.06 23.05 -7.24
C HIS A 207 -21.59 24.50 -7.10
N ARG A 208 -22.45 25.46 -7.46
CA ARG A 208 -22.17 26.88 -7.30
C ARG A 208 -22.39 27.31 -5.85
N ASP A 209 -21.40 27.00 -5.03
CA ASP A 209 -21.47 27.30 -3.60
C ASP A 209 -21.35 28.81 -3.36
N ALA A 210 -22.39 29.42 -2.80
CA ALA A 210 -22.40 30.85 -2.43
C ALA A 210 -22.15 31.06 -0.92
N THR A 211 -21.65 30.04 -0.21
CA THR A 211 -21.44 30.09 1.24
C THR A 211 -20.36 31.09 1.59
N THR A 212 -20.75 32.11 2.36
CA THR A 212 -19.82 33.02 3.03
C THR A 212 -19.56 32.56 4.46
N LEU A 213 -18.52 33.11 5.11
CA LEU A 213 -18.29 32.87 6.54
C LEU A 213 -19.53 33.19 7.37
N ARG A 214 -20.21 34.32 7.10
CA ARG A 214 -21.41 34.72 7.82
C ARG A 214 -22.55 33.71 7.67
N ILE A 215 -22.80 33.26 6.43
CA ILE A 215 -23.81 32.23 6.14
C ILE A 215 -23.46 30.93 6.86
N ASN A 216 -22.19 30.53 6.85
CA ASN A 216 -21.73 29.34 7.56
C ASN A 216 -21.95 29.45 9.08
N LEU A 217 -21.62 30.58 9.71
CA LEU A 217 -21.86 30.78 11.14
C LEU A 217 -23.35 30.77 11.50
N GLN A 218 -24.21 31.35 10.66
CA GLN A 218 -25.67 31.24 10.82
C GLN A 218 -26.13 29.79 10.70
N ARG A 219 -25.60 29.05 9.72
CA ARG A 219 -25.89 27.62 9.55
C ARG A 219 -25.46 26.80 10.76
N MET A 220 -24.30 27.09 11.38
CA MET A 220 -23.87 26.42 12.61
C MET A 220 -24.91 26.55 13.73
N GLN A 221 -25.55 27.71 13.88
CA GLN A 221 -26.62 27.89 14.86
C GLN A 221 -27.83 27.00 14.55
N HIS A 222 -28.27 26.93 13.30
CA HIS A 222 -29.36 26.03 12.92
C HIS A 222 -28.99 24.55 13.11
N GLU A 223 -27.77 24.16 12.73
CA GLU A 223 -27.25 22.80 12.94
C GLU A 223 -27.21 22.43 14.43
N GLY A 224 -26.84 23.36 15.32
CA GLY A 224 -26.84 23.12 16.75
C GLY A 224 -28.24 22.88 17.33
N ALA A 225 -29.25 23.63 16.88
CA ALA A 225 -30.63 23.39 17.25
C ALA A 225 -31.15 22.06 16.68
N ALA A 226 -30.78 21.74 15.44
CA ALA A 226 -31.12 20.49 14.78
C ALA A 226 -30.50 19.27 15.47
N ASP A 227 -29.25 19.35 15.95
CA ASP A 227 -28.60 18.27 16.72
C ASP A 227 -29.41 17.91 17.99
N VAL A 228 -30.03 18.89 18.66
CA VAL A 228 -30.91 18.63 19.82
C VAL A 228 -32.18 17.89 19.40
N HIS A 229 -32.80 18.35 18.32
CA HIS A 229 -34.00 17.71 17.77
C HIS A 229 -33.71 16.28 17.28
N PHE A 230 -32.55 16.09 16.64
CA PHE A 230 -32.04 14.79 16.24
C PHE A 230 -31.86 13.88 17.46
N ALA A 231 -31.16 14.34 18.50
CA ALA A 231 -30.95 13.58 19.73
C ALA A 231 -32.26 13.11 20.39
N ARG A 232 -33.30 13.95 20.36
CA ARG A 232 -34.64 13.61 20.90
C ARG A 232 -35.38 12.59 20.03
N THR A 233 -35.27 12.73 18.71
CA THR A 233 -35.96 11.87 17.74
C THR A 233 -35.28 10.50 17.63
N HIS A 234 -33.93 10.49 17.67
CA HIS A 234 -33.09 9.29 17.56
C HIS A 234 -32.10 9.21 18.72
N PRO A 235 -32.53 8.78 19.93
CA PRO A 235 -31.65 8.72 21.11
C PRO A 235 -30.37 7.89 20.90
N ARG A 236 -30.40 6.88 20.03
CA ARG A 236 -29.21 6.07 19.68
C ARG A 236 -28.14 6.84 18.92
N ALA A 237 -28.54 7.88 18.19
CA ALA A 237 -27.61 8.74 17.46
C ALA A 237 -26.86 9.71 18.38
N LEU A 238 -27.34 9.93 19.61
CA LEU A 238 -26.85 10.95 20.54
C LEU A 238 -25.32 10.98 20.64
N LYS A 239 -24.66 9.82 20.84
CA LYS A 239 -23.19 9.73 20.96
C LYS A 239 -22.41 10.18 19.73
N THR A 240 -23.04 10.16 18.56
CA THR A 240 -22.43 10.56 17.29
C THR A 240 -22.53 12.08 17.04
N LEU A 241 -23.47 12.74 17.73
CA LEU A 241 -23.78 14.15 17.52
C LEU A 241 -22.83 15.06 18.28
N ALA A 242 -22.59 16.27 17.75
CA ALA A 242 -21.69 17.22 18.39
C ALA A 242 -22.24 17.75 19.73
N VAL A 243 -23.56 17.72 19.94
CA VAL A 243 -24.24 18.10 21.19
C VAL A 243 -23.90 17.19 22.38
N ALA A 244 -23.50 15.95 22.12
CA ALA A 244 -23.12 14.98 23.16
C ALA A 244 -21.69 15.15 23.69
N ARG A 245 -20.87 15.99 23.06
CA ARG A 245 -19.45 16.13 23.43
C ARG A 245 -19.29 16.84 24.76
N ARG A 246 -18.64 16.16 25.71
CA ARG A 246 -18.23 16.77 26.99
C ARG A 246 -17.10 17.78 26.78
N PRO A 247 -17.18 18.98 27.38
CA PRO A 247 -16.08 19.94 27.32
C PRO A 247 -14.87 19.41 28.10
N ARG A 248 -13.74 19.19 27.43
CA ARG A 248 -12.49 18.64 27.97
C ARG A 248 -11.55 19.74 28.49
N GLY A 249 -11.76 21.02 28.12
CA GLY A 249 -10.84 22.13 28.46
C GLY A 249 -11.48 23.35 29.13
N PHE A 250 -10.64 24.28 29.62
CA PHE A 250 -11.11 25.58 30.15
C PHE A 250 -11.82 26.41 29.07
N ARG A 251 -11.29 26.43 27.84
CA ARG A 251 -11.85 27.19 26.72
C ARG A 251 -13.25 26.73 26.33
N GLU A 252 -13.48 25.41 26.25
CA GLU A 252 -14.79 24.84 25.93
C GLU A 252 -15.81 25.11 27.04
N ARG A 253 -15.39 25.00 28.31
CA ARG A 253 -16.23 25.39 29.46
C ARG A 253 -16.61 26.87 29.43
N LEU A 254 -15.67 27.76 29.09
CA LEU A 254 -15.92 29.19 28.93
C LEU A 254 -16.87 29.45 27.75
N THR A 255 -16.66 28.79 26.62
CA THR A 255 -17.51 28.92 25.41
C THR A 255 -18.95 28.51 25.72
N ARG A 256 -19.13 27.38 26.43
CA ARG A 256 -20.44 26.96 26.93
C ARG A 256 -21.07 28.00 27.85
N LYS A 257 -20.31 28.55 28.81
CA LYS A 257 -20.81 29.60 29.70
C LYS A 257 -21.24 30.84 28.92
N LEU A 258 -20.50 31.25 27.90
CA LEU A 258 -20.85 32.36 27.02
C LEU A 258 -22.08 32.07 26.15
N ALA A 259 -22.31 30.81 25.76
CA ALA A 259 -23.44 30.43 24.91
C ALA A 259 -24.76 30.26 25.68
N PHE A 260 -24.70 29.73 26.92
CA PHE A 260 -25.87 29.41 27.73
C PHE A 260 -26.15 30.45 28.84
N SER A 261 -25.12 30.84 29.59
CA SER A 261 -25.29 31.62 30.82
C SER A 261 -25.08 33.13 30.63
N LEU A 262 -24.29 33.53 29.63
CA LEU A 262 -23.96 34.93 29.33
C LEU A 262 -24.11 35.25 27.83
N PRO A 263 -25.25 34.96 27.18
CA PRO A 263 -25.40 35.06 25.73
C PRO A 263 -25.11 36.46 25.18
N SER A 264 -25.57 37.52 25.85
CA SER A 264 -25.31 38.91 25.42
C SER A 264 -23.82 39.31 25.45
N VAL A 265 -23.02 38.70 26.32
CA VAL A 265 -21.57 38.89 26.35
C VAL A 265 -20.93 38.06 25.25
N GLY A 266 -21.31 36.79 25.13
CA GLY A 266 -20.81 35.90 24.10
C GLY A 266 -21.06 36.41 22.68
N ASP A 267 -22.27 36.88 22.37
CA ASP A 267 -22.66 37.37 21.04
C ASP A 267 -21.82 38.60 20.65
N ARG A 268 -21.53 39.48 21.62
CA ARG A 268 -20.64 40.64 21.43
C ARG A 268 -19.19 40.21 21.17
N VAL A 269 -18.67 39.26 21.95
CA VAL A 269 -17.32 38.72 21.77
C VAL A 269 -17.20 38.00 20.42
N ALA A 270 -18.18 37.20 20.04
CA ALA A 270 -18.24 36.53 18.75
C ALA A 270 -18.30 37.54 17.60
N GLY A 271 -19.14 38.58 17.70
CA GLY A 271 -19.21 39.64 16.72
C GLY A 271 -17.89 40.42 16.56
N PHE A 272 -17.14 40.65 17.65
CA PHE A 272 -15.80 41.24 17.58
C PHE A 272 -14.79 40.30 16.93
N ALA A 273 -14.76 39.04 17.34
CA ALA A 273 -13.86 38.02 16.81
C ALA A 273 -14.09 37.79 15.30
N GLU A 274 -15.34 37.78 14.85
CA GLU A 274 -15.68 37.64 13.44
C GLU A 274 -15.15 38.82 12.62
N ARG A 275 -15.35 40.07 13.07
CA ARG A 275 -14.76 41.26 12.42
C ARG A 275 -13.23 41.23 12.43
N GLY A 276 -12.63 40.59 13.44
CA GLY A 276 -11.18 40.45 13.58
C GLY A 276 -10.54 39.46 12.61
N LEU A 277 -11.28 38.48 12.07
CA LEU A 277 -10.72 37.43 11.20
C LEU A 277 -10.05 38.00 9.95
N GLY A 278 -10.66 38.99 9.29
CA GLY A 278 -10.05 39.64 8.13
C GLY A 278 -8.73 40.36 8.46
N SER A 279 -8.55 40.83 9.69
CA SER A 279 -7.27 41.40 10.14
C SER A 279 -6.22 40.32 10.34
N LEU A 280 -6.57 39.21 11.00
CA LEU A 280 -5.66 38.08 11.21
C LEU A 280 -5.15 37.52 9.87
N GLU A 281 -6.04 37.45 8.88
CA GLU A 281 -5.73 37.00 7.54
C GLU A 281 -4.78 37.95 6.79
N ARG A 282 -5.07 39.27 6.79
CA ARG A 282 -4.19 40.27 6.18
C ARG A 282 -2.77 40.29 6.75
N HIS A 283 -2.60 39.91 8.02
CA HIS A 283 -1.31 39.83 8.69
C HIS A 283 -0.67 38.43 8.66
N GLY A 284 -1.22 37.47 7.90
CA GLY A 284 -0.66 36.13 7.76
C GLY A 284 -0.74 35.25 9.02
N LEU A 285 -1.60 35.59 9.99
CA LEU A 285 -1.74 34.88 11.27
C LEU A 285 -2.64 33.64 11.15
N HIS A 286 -2.28 32.72 10.26
CA HIS A 286 -3.13 31.57 9.87
C HIS A 286 -3.54 30.67 11.05
N ARG A 287 -2.62 30.41 12.00
CA ARG A 287 -2.93 29.58 13.20
C ARG A 287 -3.96 30.25 14.10
N SER A 288 -3.82 31.56 14.32
CA SER A 288 -4.76 32.35 15.11
C SER A 288 -6.11 32.45 14.40
N TRP A 289 -6.11 32.69 13.09
CA TRP A 289 -7.31 32.69 12.26
C TRP A 289 -8.08 31.37 12.38
N SER A 290 -7.38 30.23 12.23
CA SER A 290 -7.99 28.90 12.32
C SER A 290 -8.58 28.64 13.70
N THR A 291 -7.87 29.03 14.75
CA THR A 291 -8.33 28.91 16.15
C THR A 291 -9.59 29.73 16.39
N VAL A 292 -9.62 31.00 15.96
CA VAL A 292 -10.78 31.89 16.14
C VAL A 292 -11.97 31.45 15.29
N SER A 293 -11.73 31.04 14.03
CA SER A 293 -12.75 30.52 13.12
C SER A 293 -13.42 29.26 13.67
N HIS A 294 -12.62 28.31 14.20
CA HIS A 294 -13.13 27.12 14.85
C HIS A 294 -13.97 27.46 16.09
N TRP A 295 -13.47 28.36 16.94
CA TRP A 295 -14.20 28.82 18.12
C TRP A 295 -15.53 29.49 17.78
N LEU A 296 -15.57 30.33 16.73
CA LEU A 296 -16.80 30.98 16.27
C LEU A 296 -17.85 29.96 15.81
N ARG A 297 -17.45 28.96 15.01
CA ARG A 297 -18.36 27.90 14.57
C ARG A 297 -18.95 27.15 15.76
N GLU A 298 -18.09 26.76 16.71
CA GLU A 298 -18.51 26.04 17.91
C GLU A 298 -19.41 26.90 18.82
N TYR A 299 -19.09 28.19 18.97
CA TYR A 299 -19.90 29.13 19.72
C TYR A 299 -21.31 29.26 19.15
N TRP A 300 -21.44 29.53 17.84
CA TRP A 300 -22.74 29.68 17.20
C TRP A 300 -23.54 28.37 17.19
N ARG A 301 -22.87 27.22 17.05
CA ARG A 301 -23.49 25.91 17.25
C ARG A 301 -24.07 25.75 18.65
N LEU A 302 -23.30 26.04 19.69
CA LEU A 302 -23.79 25.99 21.07
C LEU A 302 -24.90 27.01 21.35
N ARG A 303 -24.90 28.16 20.66
CA ARG A 303 -26.03 29.11 20.72
C ARG A 303 -27.31 28.50 20.15
N GLY A 304 -27.21 27.72 19.08
CA GLY A 304 -28.30 26.93 18.53
C GLY A 304 -28.83 25.89 19.50
N VAL A 305 -27.93 25.09 20.08
CA VAL A 305 -28.25 24.11 21.12
C VAL A 305 -28.97 24.78 22.29
N ALA A 306 -28.43 25.89 22.80
CA ALA A 306 -29.02 26.63 23.91
C ALA A 306 -30.41 27.21 23.60
N ALA A 307 -30.71 27.50 22.34
CA ALA A 307 -32.03 27.96 21.92
C ALA A 307 -33.06 26.82 21.82
N ALA A 308 -32.61 25.57 21.61
CA ALA A 308 -33.47 24.39 21.49
C ALA A 308 -33.70 23.64 22.81
N LEU A 309 -32.91 23.95 23.84
CA LEU A 309 -33.01 23.39 25.19
C LEU A 309 -33.71 24.37 26.15
N VAL A 310 -34.38 23.83 27.17
CA VAL A 310 -35.08 24.63 28.17
C VAL A 310 -34.09 25.18 29.22
N SER A 311 -33.01 24.46 29.50
CA SER A 311 -31.98 24.87 30.47
C SER A 311 -30.58 24.31 30.17
N SER A 312 -29.55 24.85 30.84
CA SER A 312 -28.19 24.31 30.77
C SER A 312 -28.02 22.95 31.46
N GLU A 313 -28.97 22.56 32.32
CA GLU A 313 -28.97 21.26 32.99
C GLU A 313 -29.34 20.15 32.00
N GLU A 314 -30.29 20.41 31.10
CA GLU A 314 -30.69 19.48 30.03
C GLU A 314 -29.50 19.17 29.09
N TYR A 315 -28.65 20.17 28.81
CA TYR A 315 -27.40 19.94 28.06
C TYR A 315 -26.43 19.02 28.81
N ALA A 316 -26.32 19.18 30.13
CA ALA A 316 -25.46 18.33 30.96
C ALA A 316 -26.01 16.90 31.06
N GLU A 317 -27.33 16.74 31.04
CA GLU A 317 -28.01 15.46 30.97
C GLU A 317 -27.78 14.75 29.64
N LEU A 318 -27.95 15.42 28.50
CA LEU A 318 -27.60 14.87 27.17
C LEU A 318 -26.13 14.44 27.10
N SER A 319 -25.22 15.25 27.66
CA SER A 319 -23.80 14.92 27.78
C SER A 319 -23.49 13.76 28.75
N ARG A 320 -24.41 13.46 29.68
CA ARG A 320 -24.32 12.33 30.61
C ARG A 320 -24.84 11.06 29.96
N LEU A 321 -26.03 11.11 29.37
CA LEU A 321 -26.65 10.01 28.62
C LEU A 321 -25.77 9.51 27.48
N ALA A 322 -25.05 10.42 26.81
CA ALA A 322 -24.07 10.04 25.79
C ALA A 322 -22.83 9.30 26.31
N ALA A 323 -22.56 9.36 27.62
CA ALA A 323 -21.38 8.77 28.25
C ALA A 323 -21.67 7.45 28.96
N ASP A 324 -22.93 7.08 29.15
CA ASP A 324 -23.29 5.77 29.69
C ASP A 324 -22.95 4.69 28.64
N GLU A 325 -22.13 3.71 29.03
CA GLU A 325 -21.65 2.64 28.16
C GLU A 325 -22.82 1.79 27.64
N VAL A 326 -23.19 1.97 26.37
CA VAL A 326 -23.82 0.88 25.63
C VAL A 326 -22.75 -0.18 25.46
N VAL A 327 -22.95 -1.37 26.04
CA VAL A 327 -22.09 -2.54 25.84
C VAL A 327 -21.85 -2.69 24.33
N ALA A 328 -20.61 -2.41 23.90
CA ALA A 328 -20.24 -2.62 22.51
C ALA A 328 -20.50 -4.10 22.19
N GLN A 329 -21.26 -4.37 21.12
CA GLN A 329 -21.38 -5.74 20.66
C GLN A 329 -19.97 -6.26 20.38
N PRO A 330 -19.61 -7.46 20.85
CA PRO A 330 -18.30 -8.02 20.56
C PRO A 330 -18.13 -8.09 19.04
N PRO A 331 -16.94 -7.73 18.52
CA PRO A 331 -16.70 -7.77 17.09
C PRO A 331 -16.95 -9.18 16.55
N LEU A 332 -17.46 -9.28 15.33
CA LEU A 332 -17.57 -10.56 14.64
C LEU A 332 -16.15 -11.07 14.36
N THR A 333 -15.77 -12.16 15.02
CA THR A 333 -14.49 -12.81 14.75
C THR A 333 -14.57 -13.63 13.46
N LEU A 334 -13.72 -13.30 12.50
CA LEU A 334 -13.63 -13.97 11.22
C LEU A 334 -12.28 -14.69 11.09
N GLU A 335 -12.33 -16.01 10.89
CA GLU A 335 -11.14 -16.86 10.77
C GLU A 335 -10.61 -16.88 9.33
N LEU A 336 -9.51 -16.18 9.09
CA LEU A 336 -8.88 -16.03 7.78
C LEU A 336 -8.16 -17.29 7.30
N ALA A 337 -7.82 -18.24 8.18
CA ALA A 337 -7.31 -19.55 7.77
C ALA A 337 -8.30 -20.32 6.85
N ASN A 338 -9.60 -20.01 6.95
CA ASN A 338 -10.65 -20.57 6.10
C ASN A 338 -10.68 -19.96 4.68
N GLY A 339 -9.85 -18.93 4.42
CA GLY A 339 -9.73 -18.24 3.13
C GLY A 339 -10.57 -16.96 3.05
N LEU A 340 -10.09 -15.99 2.26
CA LEU A 340 -10.70 -14.67 2.14
C LEU A 340 -12.15 -14.75 1.65
N ALA A 341 -12.44 -15.62 0.68
CA ALA A 341 -13.80 -15.81 0.17
C ALA A 341 -14.77 -16.41 1.21
N ALA A 342 -14.28 -17.16 2.21
CA ALA A 342 -15.11 -17.63 3.31
C ALA A 342 -15.40 -16.50 4.30
N VAL A 343 -14.38 -15.72 4.65
CA VAL A 343 -14.50 -14.51 5.49
C VAL A 343 -15.48 -13.50 4.87
N GLU A 344 -15.37 -13.24 3.56
CA GLU A 344 -16.24 -12.33 2.84
C GLU A 344 -17.69 -12.81 2.77
N ARG A 345 -17.92 -14.12 2.65
CA ARG A 345 -19.27 -14.70 2.74
C ARG A 345 -19.85 -14.58 4.14
N SER A 346 -19.04 -14.79 5.18
CA SER A 346 -19.48 -14.59 6.56
C SER A 346 -19.94 -13.15 6.82
N LEU A 347 -19.27 -12.16 6.22
CA LEU A 347 -19.70 -10.75 6.29
C LEU A 347 -21.03 -10.49 5.59
N GLU A 348 -21.31 -11.16 4.48
CA GLU A 348 -22.60 -11.01 3.79
C GLU A 348 -23.76 -11.68 4.53
N VAL A 349 -23.50 -12.84 5.13
CA VAL A 349 -24.50 -13.58 5.90
C VAL A 349 -24.76 -12.90 7.25
N THR A 350 -23.71 -12.38 7.88
CA THR A 350 -23.79 -11.71 9.18
C THR A 350 -23.15 -10.31 9.10
N PRO A 351 -23.86 -9.32 8.51
CA PRO A 351 -23.39 -7.95 8.47
C PRO A 351 -23.11 -7.45 9.88
N SER A 352 -21.88 -7.02 10.13
CA SER A 352 -21.42 -6.64 11.48
C SER A 352 -20.81 -5.25 11.47
N PRO A 353 -21.09 -4.40 12.48
CA PRO A 353 -20.51 -3.07 12.58
C PRO A 353 -19.03 -3.13 12.98
N ALA A 354 -18.60 -4.17 13.69
CA ALA A 354 -17.22 -4.38 14.10
C ALA A 354 -16.78 -5.80 13.74
N VAL A 355 -15.53 -5.94 13.31
CA VAL A 355 -14.97 -7.21 12.82
C VAL A 355 -13.55 -7.35 13.33
N THR A 356 -13.25 -8.51 13.91
CA THR A 356 -11.89 -8.92 14.21
C THR A 356 -11.54 -10.05 13.26
N VAL A 357 -10.55 -9.83 12.39
CA VAL A 357 -10.01 -10.88 11.55
C VAL A 357 -8.91 -11.57 12.32
N ALA A 358 -9.05 -12.87 12.53
CA ALA A 358 -8.08 -13.70 13.23
C ALA A 358 -7.50 -14.78 12.31
N VAL A 359 -6.31 -15.26 12.67
CA VAL A 359 -5.72 -16.47 12.11
C VAL A 359 -5.40 -17.43 13.23
N HIS A 360 -6.01 -18.62 13.21
CA HIS A 360 -5.92 -19.61 14.29
C HIS A 360 -6.24 -19.01 15.67
N GLY A 361 -7.27 -18.17 15.72
CA GLY A 361 -7.70 -17.48 16.94
C GLY A 361 -6.79 -16.33 17.41
N ARG A 362 -5.72 -15.98 16.69
CA ARG A 362 -4.91 -14.78 16.97
C ARG A 362 -5.44 -13.60 16.13
N PRO A 363 -5.84 -12.47 16.75
CA PRO A 363 -6.30 -11.30 16.01
C PRO A 363 -5.17 -10.72 15.16
N VAL A 364 -5.47 -10.40 13.91
CA VAL A 364 -4.53 -9.84 12.92
C VAL A 364 -4.95 -8.44 12.49
N VAL A 365 -6.26 -8.21 12.35
CA VAL A 365 -6.85 -6.93 11.96
C VAL A 365 -8.11 -6.70 12.77
N ASP A 366 -8.25 -5.50 13.33
CA ASP A 366 -9.47 -5.05 13.99
C ASP A 366 -10.07 -3.89 13.20
N ILE A 367 -11.35 -4.03 12.86
CA ILE A 367 -12.16 -2.97 12.25
C ILE A 367 -13.19 -2.56 13.29
N GLU A 368 -12.96 -1.38 13.85
CA GLU A 368 -13.80 -0.78 14.90
C GLU A 368 -15.23 -0.49 14.40
N PRO A 369 -16.22 -0.48 15.31
CA PRO A 369 -17.57 -0.05 14.98
C PRO A 369 -17.60 1.42 14.54
N LEU A 370 -18.39 1.69 13.50
CA LEU A 370 -18.75 3.06 13.10
C LEU A 370 -20.21 3.30 13.47
N ASP A 371 -20.42 4.10 14.51
CA ASP A 371 -21.77 4.44 14.97
C ASP A 371 -22.54 5.27 13.94
N GLY A 372 -23.73 4.80 13.55
CA GLY A 372 -24.49 5.38 12.44
C GLY A 372 -23.86 5.14 11.07
N GLY A 373 -22.91 4.21 10.98
CA GLY A 373 -22.26 3.77 9.75
C GLY A 373 -22.79 2.43 9.26
N GLU A 374 -22.50 2.13 8.00
CA GLU A 374 -22.76 0.82 7.41
C GLU A 374 -21.98 -0.29 8.14
N PRO A 375 -22.44 -1.55 8.08
CA PRO A 375 -21.63 -2.70 8.44
C PRO A 375 -20.29 -2.74 7.68
N VAL A 376 -19.33 -3.51 8.18
CA VAL A 376 -18.05 -3.73 7.50
C VAL A 376 -18.29 -4.37 6.13
N THR A 377 -17.89 -3.67 5.07
CA THR A 377 -18.02 -4.14 3.68
C THR A 377 -16.81 -4.98 3.26
N ARG A 378 -16.97 -5.76 2.18
CA ARG A 378 -15.86 -6.51 1.56
C ARG A 378 -14.71 -5.59 1.12
N GLY A 379 -15.05 -4.43 0.55
CA GLY A 379 -14.07 -3.43 0.13
C GLY A 379 -13.25 -2.92 1.32
N LEU A 380 -13.93 -2.51 2.39
CA LEU A 380 -13.24 -2.07 3.61
C LEU A 380 -12.37 -3.18 4.22
N LEU A 381 -12.87 -4.42 4.29
CA LEU A 381 -12.09 -5.56 4.76
C LEU A 381 -10.82 -5.75 3.94
N ARG A 382 -10.92 -5.76 2.60
CA ARG A 382 -9.77 -5.90 1.70
C ARG A 382 -8.80 -4.74 1.85
N ARG A 383 -9.29 -3.51 2.00
CA ARG A 383 -8.46 -2.33 2.24
C ARG A 383 -7.63 -2.48 3.50
N THR A 384 -8.30 -2.79 4.61
CA THR A 384 -7.66 -2.89 5.92
C THR A 384 -6.66 -4.05 5.91
N LEU A 385 -7.07 -5.20 5.37
CA LEU A 385 -6.15 -6.31 5.13
C LEU A 385 -4.97 -5.87 4.26
N ARG A 386 -5.14 -5.13 3.16
CA ARG A 386 -4.02 -4.65 2.31
C ARG A 386 -3.10 -3.66 3.02
N LYS A 387 -3.66 -2.69 3.73
CA LYS A 387 -2.91 -1.64 4.44
C LYS A 387 -2.07 -2.24 5.55
N ASP A 388 -2.70 -3.08 6.36
CA ASP A 388 -2.00 -3.77 7.44
C ASP A 388 -1.09 -4.84 6.86
N TRP A 389 -1.47 -5.53 5.78
CA TRP A 389 -0.58 -6.45 5.06
C TRP A 389 0.69 -5.78 4.56
N ALA A 390 0.61 -4.56 4.01
CA ALA A 390 1.78 -3.80 3.62
C ALA A 390 2.66 -3.48 4.85
N TYR A 391 2.06 -3.22 6.01
CA TYR A 391 2.78 -3.13 7.28
C TYR A 391 3.46 -4.46 7.67
N TRP A 392 2.80 -5.61 7.45
CA TRP A 392 3.36 -6.95 7.69
C TRP A 392 4.38 -7.43 6.63
N ALA A 393 4.30 -6.92 5.40
CA ALA A 393 5.10 -7.34 4.24
C ALA A 393 6.24 -6.37 3.87
N ALA A 394 6.21 -5.12 4.35
CA ALA A 394 7.13 -4.08 3.88
C ALA A 394 7.94 -3.35 4.96
N GLU A 395 7.75 -3.60 6.26
CA GLU A 395 8.49 -2.86 7.30
C GLU A 395 9.18 -3.77 8.31
N VAL A 396 10.05 -4.65 7.83
CA VAL A 396 11.21 -5.00 8.65
C VAL A 396 12.20 -3.86 8.47
N ALA A 397 12.26 -2.98 9.48
CA ALA A 397 13.38 -2.06 9.67
C ALA A 397 14.67 -2.78 9.27
N TYR A 398 15.48 -2.12 8.43
CA TYR A 398 16.83 -2.55 8.05
C TYR A 398 17.38 -3.55 9.07
N PRO A 399 17.49 -4.86 8.73
CA PRO A 399 17.94 -5.81 9.72
C PRO A 399 19.30 -5.31 10.21
N PRO A 400 19.52 -5.18 11.52
CA PRO A 400 20.87 -4.94 12.02
C PRO A 400 21.85 -5.93 11.35
N PRO A 401 23.12 -5.53 11.10
CA PRO A 401 24.13 -6.41 10.50
C PRO A 401 24.06 -7.76 11.20
N PRO A 402 24.04 -8.91 10.47
CA PRO A 402 23.42 -10.16 10.89
C PRO A 402 23.55 -10.38 12.40
N SER A 403 22.56 -9.90 13.15
CA SER A 403 22.61 -9.95 14.60
C SER A 403 21.65 -11.05 15.00
N ASN A 404 22.23 -12.20 15.34
CA ASN A 404 21.57 -13.33 15.96
C ASN A 404 20.32 -13.85 15.20
N LEU A 405 20.54 -14.81 14.29
CA LEU A 405 19.60 -15.92 14.24
C LEU A 405 19.62 -16.56 15.63
N GLY A 406 18.46 -16.58 16.29
CA GLY A 406 18.11 -17.44 17.42
C GLY A 406 19.15 -17.63 18.52
N SER A 407 18.88 -17.04 19.68
CA SER A 407 19.31 -17.63 20.95
C SER A 407 18.70 -19.04 21.07
N ASP A 408 19.41 -20.03 20.57
CA ASP A 408 19.44 -21.36 21.13
C ASP A 408 20.80 -21.93 20.78
N THR A 409 21.43 -22.56 21.77
CA THR A 409 22.64 -23.37 21.62
C THR A 409 22.61 -24.08 20.27
N PRO A 410 23.68 -24.07 19.44
CA PRO A 410 23.72 -24.94 18.28
C PRO A 410 23.73 -26.36 18.83
N GLY A 411 22.55 -26.97 18.93
CA GLY A 411 22.41 -28.40 18.91
C GLY A 411 23.22 -28.84 17.71
N ARG A 412 24.20 -29.73 17.93
CA ARG A 412 24.97 -30.34 16.85
C ARG A 412 23.97 -31.01 15.90
N THR A 413 23.51 -30.30 14.89
CA THR A 413 22.84 -30.90 13.74
C THR A 413 23.90 -31.75 13.03
N PRO A 414 23.65 -33.04 12.76
CA PRO A 414 24.63 -33.92 12.16
C PRO A 414 25.03 -33.42 10.76
N SER A 415 26.28 -33.69 10.36
CA SER A 415 26.76 -33.49 9.00
C SER A 415 26.09 -34.46 8.03
N GLY A 416 26.02 -34.12 6.74
CA GLY A 416 25.34 -34.92 5.72
C GLY A 416 23.84 -34.69 5.57
N LEU A 417 23.36 -33.44 5.73
CA LEU A 417 21.97 -33.07 5.46
C LEU A 417 21.69 -33.11 3.95
N GLN A 418 20.70 -33.90 3.53
CA GLN A 418 20.23 -33.84 2.15
C GLN A 418 19.41 -32.58 1.92
N LEU A 419 19.59 -31.93 0.77
CA LEU A 419 18.75 -30.81 0.37
C LEU A 419 17.65 -31.25 -0.57
N GLY A 420 16.49 -30.63 -0.43
CA GLY A 420 15.33 -30.84 -1.29
C GLY A 420 14.36 -29.69 -1.28
N GLU A 421 13.24 -29.90 -1.94
CA GLU A 421 12.11 -28.98 -2.01
C GLU A 421 10.84 -29.71 -1.58
N LEU A 422 9.94 -28.99 -0.92
CA LEU A 422 8.61 -29.47 -0.54
C LEU A 422 7.57 -28.54 -1.16
N ASP A 423 6.66 -29.08 -1.95
CA ASP A 423 5.46 -28.37 -2.37
C ASP A 423 4.39 -28.49 -1.27
N ALA A 424 4.00 -27.37 -0.66
CA ALA A 424 3.08 -27.33 0.46
C ALA A 424 1.60 -27.53 0.06
N GLU A 425 1.26 -27.56 -1.24
CA GLU A 425 -0.09 -27.89 -1.70
C GLU A 425 -0.25 -29.40 -1.91
N THR A 426 0.77 -30.03 -2.48
CA THR A 426 0.75 -31.46 -2.87
C THR A 426 1.46 -32.37 -1.89
N TRP A 427 2.22 -31.80 -0.95
CA TRP A 427 3.13 -32.51 -0.04
C TRP A 427 4.23 -33.30 -0.76
N ALA A 428 4.48 -33.01 -2.04
CA ALA A 428 5.50 -33.67 -2.82
C ALA A 428 6.90 -33.19 -2.42
N ILE A 429 7.81 -34.13 -2.17
CA ILE A 429 9.23 -33.86 -1.90
C ILE A 429 10.04 -34.15 -3.16
N THR A 430 10.90 -33.21 -3.53
CA THR A 430 11.89 -33.39 -4.61
C THR A 430 13.29 -33.23 -4.03
N ALA A 431 14.12 -34.28 -4.07
CA ALA A 431 15.51 -34.19 -3.67
C ALA A 431 16.34 -33.42 -4.71
N LEU A 432 17.29 -32.58 -4.28
CA LEU A 432 18.16 -31.85 -5.20
C LEU A 432 19.20 -32.74 -5.88
N SER A 433 19.52 -33.88 -5.26
CA SER A 433 20.45 -34.90 -5.75
C SER A 433 20.14 -36.27 -5.17
N GLY A 434 20.07 -37.29 -6.03
CA GLY A 434 19.87 -38.69 -5.63
C GLY A 434 18.46 -39.00 -5.12
N GLU A 435 18.30 -40.16 -4.49
CA GLU A 435 17.07 -40.54 -3.80
C GLU A 435 16.91 -39.78 -2.48
N PHE A 436 15.67 -39.47 -2.09
CA PHE A 436 15.39 -38.77 -0.85
C PHE A 436 15.71 -39.64 0.39
N THR A 437 16.41 -39.06 1.35
CA THR A 437 16.98 -39.66 2.56
C THR A 437 16.95 -38.63 3.69
N LEU A 438 16.90 -39.11 4.95
CA LEU A 438 16.93 -38.28 6.15
C LEU A 438 18.28 -38.41 6.86
N PRO A 439 18.76 -37.37 7.55
CA PRO A 439 18.12 -36.07 7.78
C PRO A 439 18.18 -35.14 6.56
N ALA A 440 17.20 -34.25 6.40
CA ALA A 440 17.08 -33.35 5.25
C ALA A 440 16.71 -31.91 5.64
N ARG A 441 17.11 -30.93 4.81
CA ARG A 441 16.62 -29.55 4.86
C ARG A 441 15.87 -29.26 3.56
N LEU A 442 14.58 -28.96 3.68
CA LEU A 442 13.65 -28.77 2.56
C LEU A 442 13.27 -27.31 2.40
N LEU A 443 13.39 -26.79 1.16
CA LEU A 443 12.83 -25.51 0.77
C LEU A 443 11.32 -25.69 0.59
N VAL A 444 10.52 -25.11 1.46
CA VAL A 444 9.06 -25.15 1.36
C VAL A 444 8.60 -24.13 0.33
N ARG A 445 7.77 -24.57 -0.62
CA ARG A 445 7.10 -23.73 -1.61
C ARG A 445 5.59 -23.78 -1.45
N TYR A 446 4.96 -22.65 -1.70
CA TYR A 446 3.52 -22.57 -1.89
C TYR A 446 3.26 -21.90 -3.24
N ARG A 447 2.62 -22.61 -4.19
CA ARG A 447 2.40 -22.15 -5.57
C ARG A 447 3.68 -21.61 -6.23
N ALA A 448 4.72 -22.45 -6.25
CA ALA A 448 6.06 -22.16 -6.76
C ALA A 448 6.87 -21.05 -6.03
N LYS A 449 6.28 -20.32 -5.08
CA LYS A 449 7.00 -19.32 -4.29
C LYS A 449 7.63 -19.93 -3.04
N PRO A 450 8.89 -19.62 -2.74
CA PRO A 450 9.55 -20.10 -1.53
C PRO A 450 9.04 -19.35 -0.30
N VAL A 451 8.66 -20.09 0.74
CA VAL A 451 8.07 -19.55 1.97
C VAL A 451 8.91 -19.80 3.23
N GLY A 452 9.83 -20.77 3.20
CA GLY A 452 10.61 -21.14 4.38
C GLY A 452 11.54 -22.33 4.17
N TRP A 453 12.40 -22.56 5.15
CA TRP A 453 13.12 -23.82 5.32
C TRP A 453 12.42 -24.67 6.38
N VAL A 454 12.42 -25.98 6.18
CA VAL A 454 12.06 -26.98 7.20
C VAL A 454 13.21 -27.96 7.32
N GLU A 455 13.63 -28.27 8.54
CA GLU A 455 14.59 -29.33 8.81
C GLU A 455 13.89 -30.57 9.32
N LEU A 456 14.17 -31.70 8.70
CA LEU A 456 13.58 -32.98 8.98
C LEU A 456 14.63 -33.91 9.61
N GLY A 457 14.35 -34.35 10.84
CA GLY A 457 15.08 -35.40 11.54
C GLY A 457 14.58 -36.80 11.17
N ALA A 458 14.77 -37.76 12.09
CA ALA A 458 14.19 -39.09 11.94
C ALA A 458 12.67 -39.06 12.21
N PRO A 459 11.84 -39.84 11.48
CA PRO A 459 10.40 -39.92 11.74
C PRO A 459 10.11 -40.40 13.15
N THR A 460 9.03 -39.89 13.74
CA THR A 460 8.56 -40.37 15.05
C THR A 460 8.03 -41.80 14.91
N ALA A 461 8.51 -42.72 15.75
CA ALA A 461 8.08 -44.12 15.72
C ALA A 461 6.55 -44.25 15.90
N GLY A 462 5.91 -44.99 14.99
CA GLY A 462 4.46 -45.26 15.04
C GLY A 462 3.56 -44.20 14.39
N VAL A 463 4.11 -43.14 13.79
CA VAL A 463 3.37 -42.18 12.96
C VAL A 463 3.69 -42.46 11.49
N ASP A 464 2.67 -42.46 10.63
CA ASP A 464 2.91 -42.59 9.18
C ASP A 464 3.66 -41.36 8.64
N PHE A 465 4.42 -41.57 7.56
CA PHE A 465 5.35 -40.55 7.04
C PHE A 465 4.63 -39.25 6.62
N ALA A 466 3.44 -39.35 6.03
CA ALA A 466 2.70 -38.18 5.56
C ALA A 466 2.21 -37.33 6.74
N THR A 467 1.59 -37.95 7.74
CA THR A 467 1.13 -37.25 8.96
C THR A 467 2.29 -36.66 9.74
N TRP A 468 3.43 -37.37 9.83
CA TRP A 468 4.63 -36.84 10.48
C TRP A 468 5.18 -35.62 9.72
N LEU A 469 5.33 -35.72 8.39
CA LEU A 469 5.83 -34.64 7.55
C LEU A 469 4.95 -33.39 7.64
N GLU A 470 3.63 -33.57 7.60
CA GLU A 470 2.67 -32.48 7.77
C GLU A 470 2.87 -31.76 9.11
N ARG A 471 3.02 -32.52 10.21
CA ARG A 471 3.26 -31.94 11.54
C ARG A 471 4.56 -31.15 11.62
N GLU A 472 5.65 -31.67 11.05
CA GLU A 472 6.94 -30.96 11.05
C GLU A 472 6.86 -29.64 10.26
N VAL A 473 6.24 -29.69 9.09
CA VAL A 473 6.13 -28.51 8.21
C VAL A 473 5.17 -27.47 8.78
N VAL A 474 4.02 -27.89 9.32
CA VAL A 474 3.09 -26.98 10.00
C VAL A 474 3.75 -26.39 11.25
N GLY A 475 4.50 -27.18 12.02
CA GLY A 475 5.23 -26.69 13.19
C GLY A 475 6.28 -25.61 12.86
N GLN A 476 6.99 -25.77 11.74
CA GLN A 476 8.14 -24.93 11.38
C GLN A 476 7.81 -23.80 10.37
N ALA A 477 6.82 -23.99 9.49
CA ALA A 477 6.54 -23.10 8.35
C ALA A 477 5.08 -22.62 8.22
N SER A 478 4.16 -23.06 9.09
CA SER A 478 2.71 -22.75 8.98
C SER A 478 2.41 -21.27 8.74
N TRP A 479 3.03 -20.37 9.51
CA TRP A 479 2.74 -18.95 9.39
C TRP A 479 3.14 -18.38 8.02
N SER A 480 4.28 -18.81 7.47
CA SER A 480 4.74 -18.32 6.16
C SER A 480 3.87 -18.83 5.02
N VAL A 481 3.36 -20.07 5.11
CA VAL A 481 2.44 -20.66 4.13
C VAL A 481 1.09 -19.92 4.17
N VAL A 482 0.50 -19.76 5.35
CA VAL A 482 -0.76 -19.01 5.53
C VAL A 482 -0.58 -17.57 5.03
N ARG A 483 0.57 -16.96 5.32
CA ARG A 483 0.87 -15.61 4.87
C ARG A 483 0.89 -15.51 3.34
N GLU A 484 1.62 -16.39 2.65
CA GLU A 484 1.69 -16.32 1.19
C GLU A 484 0.34 -16.61 0.51
N ARG A 485 -0.46 -17.55 1.05
CA ARG A 485 -1.81 -17.81 0.57
C ARG A 485 -2.68 -16.55 0.58
N ILE A 486 -2.72 -15.83 1.71
CA ILE A 486 -3.47 -14.59 1.86
C ILE A 486 -2.97 -13.51 0.89
N ALA A 487 -1.64 -13.37 0.75
CA ALA A 487 -1.04 -12.40 -0.16
C ALA A 487 -1.52 -12.58 -1.61
N GLN A 488 -1.68 -13.82 -2.06
CA GLN A 488 -2.12 -14.15 -3.40
C GLN A 488 -3.61 -13.88 -3.61
N GLU A 489 -4.45 -14.28 -2.64
CA GLU A 489 -5.89 -14.04 -2.68
C GLU A 489 -6.20 -12.54 -2.73
N ILE A 490 -5.48 -11.72 -1.94
CA ILE A 490 -5.63 -10.27 -1.91
C ILE A 490 -5.15 -9.61 -3.21
N ARG A 491 -4.01 -10.03 -3.77
CA ARG A 491 -3.43 -9.39 -4.96
C ARG A 491 -4.17 -9.69 -6.25
N GLY A 492 -5.05 -10.69 -6.28
CA GLY A 492 -5.80 -11.08 -7.49
C GLY A 492 -4.87 -11.31 -8.68
N ALA A 493 -3.96 -12.29 -8.56
CA ALA A 493 -2.79 -12.41 -9.44
C ALA A 493 -3.15 -12.54 -10.94
N LYS A 494 -2.97 -11.45 -11.70
CA LYS A 494 -2.69 -11.54 -13.14
C LYS A 494 -1.26 -12.08 -13.30
N PRO A 495 -0.99 -13.05 -14.18
CA PRO A 495 0.38 -13.52 -14.39
C PRO A 495 1.28 -12.35 -14.79
N PRO A 496 2.51 -12.27 -14.26
CA PRO A 496 3.42 -11.18 -14.58
C PRO A 496 3.71 -11.16 -16.08
N ALA A 497 3.89 -9.96 -16.64
CA ALA A 497 4.42 -9.83 -17.99
C ALA A 497 5.74 -10.60 -18.11
N THR A 498 6.00 -11.18 -19.27
CA THR A 498 7.20 -11.97 -19.56
C THR A 498 8.07 -11.26 -20.60
N PRO A 499 8.72 -10.14 -20.23
CA PRO A 499 9.60 -9.42 -21.15
C PRO A 499 10.82 -10.28 -21.53
N PRO A 500 11.38 -10.15 -22.74
CA PRO A 500 12.60 -10.86 -23.12
C PRO A 500 13.78 -10.53 -22.18
N ILE A 501 14.55 -11.54 -21.77
CA ILE A 501 15.72 -11.38 -20.86
C ILE A 501 16.98 -11.98 -21.49
N THR A 502 18.12 -11.27 -21.41
CA THR A 502 19.44 -11.86 -21.74
C THR A 502 20.09 -12.42 -20.48
N VAL A 503 20.30 -13.74 -20.42
CA VAL A 503 21.06 -14.43 -19.39
C VAL A 503 22.54 -14.41 -19.75
N ILE A 504 23.34 -13.73 -18.95
CA ILE A 504 24.79 -13.58 -19.11
C ILE A 504 25.51 -14.50 -18.12
N ILE A 505 26.31 -15.42 -18.64
CA ILE A 505 27.15 -16.33 -17.85
C ILE A 505 28.62 -16.01 -18.16
N CYS A 506 29.34 -15.50 -17.18
CA CYS A 506 30.77 -15.23 -17.29
C CYS A 506 31.55 -16.45 -16.81
N THR A 507 32.52 -16.91 -17.59
CA THR A 507 33.32 -18.09 -17.27
C THR A 507 34.78 -17.92 -17.66
N ARG A 508 35.65 -18.72 -17.05
CA ARG A 508 37.07 -18.81 -17.37
C ARG A 508 37.61 -20.17 -16.94
N ASP A 509 38.06 -20.97 -17.89
CA ASP A 509 38.70 -22.28 -17.65
C ASP A 509 37.88 -23.22 -16.73
N ARG A 510 36.54 -23.14 -16.78
CA ARG A 510 35.60 -23.89 -15.91
C ARG A 510 34.51 -24.61 -16.72
N THR A 511 34.89 -25.22 -17.83
CA THR A 511 34.00 -25.85 -18.83
C THR A 511 32.98 -26.84 -18.23
N ASP A 512 33.37 -27.64 -17.24
CA ASP A 512 32.45 -28.61 -16.61
C ASP A 512 31.39 -27.95 -15.71
N ASN A 513 31.74 -26.85 -15.05
CA ASN A 513 30.78 -26.07 -14.28
C ASN A 513 29.80 -25.38 -15.24
N LEU A 514 30.34 -24.72 -16.27
CA LEU A 514 29.54 -24.08 -17.31
C LEU A 514 28.54 -25.05 -17.94
N ARG A 515 28.96 -26.28 -18.27
CA ARG A 515 28.08 -27.32 -18.82
C ARG A 515 26.87 -27.58 -17.92
N ARG A 516 27.08 -27.70 -16.60
CA ARG A 516 25.99 -27.94 -15.63
C ARG A 516 25.09 -26.71 -15.46
N CYS A 517 25.67 -25.51 -15.48
CA CYS A 517 24.93 -24.25 -15.43
C CYS A 517 24.04 -24.08 -16.68
N LEU A 518 24.58 -24.32 -17.88
CA LEU A 518 23.84 -24.27 -19.14
C LEU A 518 22.66 -25.25 -19.17
N GLN A 519 22.85 -26.49 -18.70
CA GLN A 519 21.75 -27.45 -18.56
C GLN A 519 20.59 -26.94 -17.70
N ALA A 520 20.89 -26.17 -16.64
CA ALA A 520 19.87 -25.57 -15.79
C ALA A 520 19.16 -24.38 -16.47
N VAL A 521 19.91 -23.57 -17.22
CA VAL A 521 19.38 -22.43 -17.97
C VAL A 521 18.56 -22.86 -19.18
N GLU A 522 18.91 -23.96 -19.84
CA GLU A 522 18.12 -24.58 -20.91
C GLU A 522 16.78 -25.16 -20.42
N ALA A 523 16.68 -25.47 -19.12
CA ALA A 523 15.48 -26.03 -18.48
C ALA A 523 14.54 -24.97 -17.87
N LEU A 524 14.77 -23.68 -18.12
CA LEU A 524 13.93 -22.60 -17.60
C LEU A 524 12.52 -22.64 -18.20
N ASP A 525 11.50 -22.52 -17.36
CA ASP A 525 10.13 -22.25 -17.79
C ASP A 525 9.97 -20.74 -18.02
N TYR A 526 10.45 -20.26 -19.18
CA TYR A 526 10.33 -18.87 -19.59
C TYR A 526 10.18 -18.77 -21.12
N PRO A 527 9.24 -17.97 -21.64
CA PRO A 527 8.88 -18.02 -23.06
C PRO A 527 9.92 -17.40 -24.00
N ASP A 528 10.63 -16.34 -23.58
CA ASP A 528 11.57 -15.62 -24.45
C ASP A 528 12.81 -15.16 -23.67
N TYR A 529 13.95 -15.77 -23.94
CA TYR A 529 15.23 -15.39 -23.35
C TYR A 529 16.43 -15.77 -24.25
N GLU A 530 17.52 -15.03 -24.07
CA GLU A 530 18.78 -15.22 -24.75
C GLU A 530 19.82 -15.78 -23.77
N ILE A 531 20.65 -16.74 -24.18
CA ILE A 531 21.79 -17.23 -23.39
C ILE A 531 23.08 -16.70 -24.01
N LEU A 532 23.85 -15.93 -23.23
CA LEU A 532 25.11 -15.34 -23.63
C LEU A 532 26.23 -15.80 -22.69
N VAL A 533 27.14 -16.61 -23.22
CA VAL A 533 28.39 -17.01 -22.54
C VAL A 533 29.48 -16.01 -22.88
N VAL A 534 30.05 -15.38 -21.84
CA VAL A 534 31.22 -14.52 -21.96
C VAL A 534 32.43 -15.25 -21.39
N ASP A 535 33.30 -15.70 -22.30
CA ASP A 535 34.51 -16.45 -21.98
C ASP A 535 35.68 -15.48 -21.74
N ASN A 536 36.15 -15.41 -20.50
CA ASN A 536 37.04 -14.37 -20.02
C ASN A 536 38.50 -14.81 -20.01
N ALA A 537 39.29 -14.26 -20.94
CA ALA A 537 40.71 -14.54 -21.12
C ALA A 537 41.05 -16.04 -21.00
N PRO A 538 40.37 -16.92 -21.77
CA PRO A 538 40.52 -18.36 -21.65
C PRO A 538 41.95 -18.79 -22.01
N SER A 539 42.42 -19.84 -21.33
CA SER A 539 43.73 -20.44 -21.60
C SER A 539 43.74 -21.42 -22.77
N ASP A 540 42.56 -21.94 -23.13
CA ASP A 540 42.34 -22.85 -24.25
C ASP A 540 40.95 -22.63 -24.90
N ASP A 541 40.62 -23.42 -25.93
CA ASP A 541 39.34 -23.31 -26.65
C ASP A 541 38.26 -24.29 -26.12
N ALA A 542 38.40 -24.83 -24.89
CA ALA A 542 37.44 -25.81 -24.37
C ALA A 542 36.03 -25.23 -24.18
N THR A 543 35.92 -24.00 -23.69
CA THR A 543 34.65 -23.28 -23.55
C THR A 543 34.00 -23.03 -24.92
N LEU A 544 34.80 -22.60 -25.91
CA LEU A 544 34.31 -22.36 -27.27
C LEU A 544 33.71 -23.64 -27.87
N ARG A 545 34.44 -24.77 -27.80
CA ARG A 545 33.95 -26.06 -28.30
C ARG A 545 32.68 -26.54 -27.60
N LEU A 546 32.52 -26.25 -26.30
CA LEU A 546 31.29 -26.54 -25.58
C LEU A 546 30.13 -25.71 -26.13
N VAL A 547 30.30 -24.40 -26.30
CA VAL A 547 29.22 -23.52 -26.79
C VAL A 547 28.87 -23.79 -28.25
N GLU A 548 29.85 -24.12 -29.10
CA GLU A 548 29.61 -24.53 -30.49
C GLU A 548 28.71 -25.78 -30.62
N SER A 549 28.69 -26.63 -29.58
CA SER A 549 27.78 -27.78 -29.53
C SER A 549 26.32 -27.42 -29.17
N LEU A 550 26.05 -26.17 -28.81
CA LEU A 550 24.75 -25.66 -28.33
C LEU A 550 24.27 -24.49 -29.21
N PRO A 551 23.50 -24.73 -30.29
CA PRO A 551 23.26 -23.75 -31.34
C PRO A 551 22.43 -22.52 -30.93
N HIS A 552 21.77 -22.56 -29.78
CA HIS A 552 20.96 -21.46 -29.24
C HIS A 552 21.70 -20.64 -28.14
N VAL A 553 22.96 -20.98 -27.86
CA VAL A 553 23.82 -20.26 -26.92
C VAL A 553 24.80 -19.39 -27.69
N ARG A 554 24.85 -18.09 -27.37
CA ARG A 554 25.83 -17.16 -27.96
C ARG A 554 27.13 -17.19 -27.19
N TYR A 555 28.24 -17.17 -27.92
CA TYR A 555 29.59 -17.05 -27.37
C TYR A 555 30.19 -15.67 -27.65
N VAL A 556 30.81 -15.07 -26.65
CA VAL A 556 31.67 -13.89 -26.80
C VAL A 556 32.95 -14.09 -26.00
N LYS A 557 34.09 -13.80 -26.64
CA LYS A 557 35.40 -13.78 -25.98
C LYS A 557 35.71 -12.37 -25.46
N GLU A 558 36.04 -12.25 -24.18
CA GLU A 558 36.62 -11.03 -23.60
C GLU A 558 38.10 -11.29 -23.31
N THR A 559 38.99 -10.57 -23.98
CA THR A 559 40.43 -10.82 -23.92
C THR A 559 41.09 -10.25 -22.67
N ARG A 560 40.47 -9.26 -22.02
CA ARG A 560 41.00 -8.64 -20.79
C ARG A 560 40.64 -9.49 -19.57
N PRO A 561 41.60 -9.95 -18.77
CA PRO A 561 41.31 -10.80 -17.62
C PRO A 561 40.56 -10.04 -16.53
N GLY A 562 39.44 -10.61 -16.06
CA GLY A 562 38.57 -10.08 -15.01
C GLY A 562 37.10 -10.39 -15.25
N LEU A 563 36.39 -10.86 -14.21
CA LEU A 563 34.95 -11.05 -14.20
C LEU A 563 34.14 -9.79 -14.56
N ASP A 564 34.49 -8.62 -14.06
CA ASP A 564 33.80 -7.36 -14.33
C ASP A 564 34.08 -6.84 -15.74
N TRP A 565 35.24 -7.17 -16.34
CA TRP A 565 35.44 -7.01 -17.79
C TRP A 565 34.45 -7.88 -18.57
N ALA A 566 34.30 -9.14 -18.18
CA ALA A 566 33.37 -10.07 -18.81
C ALA A 566 31.90 -9.63 -18.62
N ARG A 567 31.51 -9.17 -17.43
CA ARG A 567 30.16 -8.65 -17.15
C ARG A 567 29.86 -7.44 -18.03
N ASN A 568 30.79 -6.48 -18.10
CA ASN A 568 30.64 -5.29 -18.93
C ASN A 568 30.53 -5.65 -20.42
N ARG A 569 31.34 -6.61 -20.89
CA ARG A 569 31.22 -7.12 -22.26
C ARG A 569 29.86 -7.79 -22.50
N GLY A 570 29.38 -8.58 -21.54
CA GLY A 570 28.05 -9.18 -21.59
C GLY A 570 26.93 -8.16 -21.72
N VAL A 571 26.97 -7.07 -20.93
CA VAL A 571 25.97 -5.98 -21.02
C VAL A 571 25.98 -5.32 -22.39
N ALA A 572 27.16 -5.09 -22.98
CA ALA A 572 27.31 -4.46 -24.29
C ALA A 572 26.79 -5.35 -25.44
N GLU A 573 26.84 -6.67 -25.28
CA GLU A 573 26.49 -7.66 -26.31
C GLU A 573 25.06 -8.20 -26.19
N ALA A 574 24.40 -7.91 -25.05
CA ALA A 574 23.04 -8.33 -24.77
C ALA A 574 22.02 -7.69 -25.73
N ARG A 575 21.09 -8.51 -26.23
CA ARG A 575 20.05 -8.03 -27.17
C ARG A 575 18.85 -7.42 -26.46
N ASN A 576 18.57 -7.87 -25.25
CA ASN A 576 17.34 -7.51 -24.55
C ASN A 576 17.51 -6.28 -23.65
N ALA A 577 16.38 -5.68 -23.28
CA ALA A 577 16.35 -4.53 -22.36
C ALA A 577 16.61 -4.92 -20.90
N ILE A 578 16.45 -6.20 -20.55
CA ILE A 578 16.76 -6.75 -19.23
C ILE A 578 17.91 -7.75 -19.38
N VAL A 579 18.93 -7.60 -18.53
CA VAL A 579 20.07 -8.52 -18.45
C VAL A 579 20.06 -9.18 -17.08
N ALA A 580 20.23 -10.50 -17.04
CA ALA A 580 20.33 -11.30 -15.82
C ALA A 580 21.70 -11.98 -15.77
N PHE A 581 22.31 -12.04 -14.60
CA PHE A 581 23.60 -12.66 -14.35
C PHE A 581 23.45 -13.85 -13.43
N THR A 582 24.16 -14.93 -13.79
CA THR A 582 24.38 -16.06 -12.91
C THR A 582 25.79 -16.61 -13.13
N ASP A 583 26.36 -17.23 -12.10
CA ASP A 583 27.73 -17.74 -12.15
C ASP A 583 27.78 -19.15 -12.77
N ASP A 584 28.90 -19.51 -13.38
CA ASP A 584 29.07 -20.83 -14.02
C ASP A 584 29.03 -22.02 -13.05
N ASP A 585 29.18 -21.80 -11.75
CA ASP A 585 29.12 -22.81 -10.67
C ASP A 585 27.78 -22.83 -9.92
N THR A 586 26.73 -22.29 -10.55
CA THR A 586 25.37 -22.26 -10.01
C THR A 586 24.40 -23.13 -10.80
N ARG A 587 23.24 -23.41 -10.19
CA ARG A 587 22.07 -24.01 -10.84
C ARG A 587 20.88 -23.10 -10.61
N VAL A 588 20.37 -22.47 -11.65
CA VAL A 588 19.16 -21.62 -11.58
C VAL A 588 17.92 -22.48 -11.34
N ASP A 589 16.93 -21.92 -10.65
CA ASP A 589 15.60 -22.53 -10.50
C ASP A 589 14.78 -22.44 -11.79
N GLY A 590 13.91 -23.42 -12.06
CA GLY A 590 13.09 -23.42 -13.28
C GLY A 590 12.18 -22.19 -13.42
N GLN A 591 11.83 -21.53 -12.30
CA GLN A 591 11.02 -20.31 -12.27
C GLN A 591 11.87 -19.02 -12.10
N TRP A 592 13.21 -19.11 -12.19
CA TRP A 592 14.13 -18.01 -11.88
C TRP A 592 13.81 -16.73 -12.66
N LEU A 593 13.68 -16.82 -13.99
CA LEU A 593 13.35 -15.67 -14.85
C LEU A 593 11.94 -15.13 -14.60
N ARG A 594 10.96 -15.98 -14.25
CA ARG A 594 9.61 -15.53 -13.86
C ARG A 594 9.63 -14.74 -12.56
N GLY A 595 10.47 -15.15 -11.60
CA GLY A 595 10.76 -14.38 -10.39
C GLY A 595 11.29 -12.98 -10.73
N LEU A 596 12.36 -12.91 -11.52
CA LEU A 596 12.95 -11.63 -11.95
C LEU A 596 11.94 -10.74 -12.71
N ALA A 597 11.20 -11.32 -13.66
CA ALA A 597 10.19 -10.62 -14.44
C ALA A 597 9.06 -10.03 -13.58
N ARG A 598 8.66 -10.73 -12.50
CA ARG A 598 7.66 -10.22 -11.56
C ARG A 598 8.11 -8.92 -10.90
N ALA A 599 9.38 -8.80 -10.53
CA ALA A 599 9.91 -7.58 -9.95
C ALA A 599 10.01 -6.45 -10.99
N PHE A 600 10.40 -6.77 -12.23
CA PHE A 600 10.43 -5.80 -13.35
C PHE A 600 9.07 -5.45 -13.93
N ALA A 601 7.97 -6.05 -13.46
CA ALA A 601 6.62 -5.62 -13.83
C ALA A 601 6.33 -4.16 -13.39
N GLN A 602 7.13 -3.64 -12.46
CA GLN A 602 7.10 -2.24 -12.03
C GLN A 602 8.19 -1.46 -12.78
N ASP A 603 7.79 -0.39 -13.48
CA ASP A 603 8.69 0.36 -14.35
C ASP A 603 9.83 1.05 -13.59
N GLU A 604 9.58 1.47 -12.35
CA GLU A 604 10.55 2.10 -11.45
C GLU A 604 11.70 1.19 -10.99
N VAL A 605 11.58 -0.14 -11.15
CA VAL A 605 12.59 -1.11 -10.72
C VAL A 605 13.68 -1.21 -11.78
N MET A 606 14.90 -0.83 -11.39
CA MET A 606 16.07 -0.83 -12.28
C MET A 606 17.01 -2.01 -12.03
N ALA A 607 16.98 -2.58 -10.83
CA ALA A 607 17.79 -3.72 -10.44
C ALA A 607 16.97 -4.72 -9.61
N VAL A 608 17.25 -6.00 -9.81
CA VAL A 608 16.63 -7.10 -9.06
C VAL A 608 17.72 -8.04 -8.58
N THR A 609 17.64 -8.50 -7.33
CA THR A 609 18.46 -9.57 -6.79
C THR A 609 17.56 -10.70 -6.31
N GLY A 610 18.06 -11.93 -6.27
CA GLY A 610 17.26 -13.09 -5.90
C GLY A 610 17.80 -13.88 -4.71
N LEU A 611 17.04 -14.89 -4.29
CA LEU A 611 17.44 -15.82 -3.24
C LEU A 611 18.58 -16.72 -3.75
N VAL A 612 19.70 -16.74 -3.02
CA VAL A 612 20.80 -17.69 -3.26
C VAL A 612 20.81 -18.73 -2.14
N THR A 613 20.63 -19.98 -2.50
CA THR A 613 20.51 -21.13 -1.58
C THR A 613 21.71 -22.07 -1.70
N PRO A 614 22.07 -22.82 -0.65
CA PRO A 614 23.13 -23.82 -0.74
C PRO A 614 22.70 -24.95 -1.67
N MET A 615 23.56 -25.39 -2.59
CA MET A 615 23.33 -26.57 -3.42
C MET A 615 23.64 -27.87 -2.66
N LYS A 616 24.54 -27.81 -1.67
CA LYS A 616 25.00 -28.93 -0.83
C LYS A 616 25.36 -28.47 0.58
N LEU A 617 25.14 -29.33 1.58
CA LEU A 617 25.52 -29.12 2.98
C LEU A 617 26.19 -30.40 3.54
N ASP A 618 27.03 -31.03 2.73
CA ASP A 618 27.68 -32.31 3.05
C ASP A 618 28.75 -32.16 4.13
N THR A 619 29.38 -30.98 4.23
CA THR A 619 30.51 -30.73 5.13
C THR A 619 30.24 -29.67 6.19
N ASP A 620 30.96 -29.76 7.31
CA ASP A 620 30.89 -28.76 8.39
C ASP A 620 31.28 -27.35 7.95
N ALA A 621 32.17 -27.21 6.95
CA ALA A 621 32.56 -25.91 6.42
C ALA A 621 31.39 -25.26 5.65
N GLN A 622 30.66 -26.03 4.84
CA GLN A 622 29.49 -25.53 4.13
C GLN A 622 28.38 -25.13 5.10
N ARG A 623 28.14 -25.94 6.12
CA ARG A 623 27.19 -25.64 7.20
C ARG A 623 27.58 -24.40 8.01
N TYR A 624 28.85 -24.26 8.35
CA TYR A 624 29.33 -23.06 9.04
C TYR A 624 29.10 -21.81 8.19
N PHE A 625 29.34 -21.88 6.88
CA PHE A 625 29.06 -20.75 6.01
C PHE A 625 27.57 -20.40 5.97
N GLU A 626 26.69 -21.40 5.83
CA GLU A 626 25.24 -21.18 5.74
C GLU A 626 24.64 -20.72 7.09
N ASP A 627 24.83 -21.50 8.15
CA ASP A 627 24.11 -21.36 9.42
C ASP A 627 24.78 -20.35 10.38
N VAL A 628 26.11 -20.23 10.31
CA VAL A 628 26.90 -19.47 11.30
C VAL A 628 27.45 -18.18 10.73
N TYR A 629 27.99 -18.19 9.50
CA TYR A 629 28.46 -16.96 8.85
C TYR A 629 27.31 -16.10 8.33
N GLY A 630 26.17 -16.74 8.01
CA GLY A 630 24.93 -16.08 7.56
C GLY A 630 24.57 -16.35 6.10
N GLY A 631 25.30 -17.23 5.41
CA GLY A 631 25.01 -17.69 4.06
C GLY A 631 24.94 -16.58 3.01
N MET A 632 24.31 -16.89 1.89
CA MET A 632 24.07 -15.94 0.79
C MET A 632 22.62 -15.47 0.70
N GLY A 633 21.66 -16.25 1.20
CA GLY A 633 20.24 -15.91 1.18
C GLY A 633 19.88 -14.69 2.04
N LYS A 634 18.90 -13.90 1.59
CA LYS A 634 18.39 -12.73 2.33
C LYS A 634 16.97 -12.95 2.86
N GLY A 635 16.59 -14.20 3.07
CA GLY A 635 15.27 -14.62 3.56
C GLY A 635 14.21 -14.76 2.46
N PHE A 636 12.98 -15.02 2.87
CA PHE A 636 11.86 -15.39 1.98
C PHE A 636 10.87 -14.25 1.72
N GLN A 637 11.24 -13.02 2.08
CA GLN A 637 10.37 -11.85 1.91
C GLN A 637 10.96 -10.92 0.86
N PRO A 638 10.15 -10.43 -0.10
CA PRO A 638 10.58 -9.40 -1.02
C PRO A 638 11.03 -8.15 -0.26
N ARG A 639 12.06 -7.44 -0.76
CA ARG A 639 12.54 -6.20 -0.14
C ARG A 639 12.75 -5.12 -1.18
N TRP A 640 12.23 -3.94 -0.89
CA TRP A 640 12.41 -2.75 -1.72
C TRP A 640 13.53 -1.91 -1.13
N VAL A 641 14.57 -1.67 -1.94
CA VAL A 641 15.78 -0.98 -1.55
C VAL A 641 15.79 0.36 -2.29
N ARG A 642 15.52 1.44 -1.55
CA ARG A 642 15.46 2.81 -2.06
C ARG A 642 16.26 3.77 -1.18
N ARG A 643 16.90 4.75 -1.81
CA ARG A 643 17.78 5.70 -1.11
C ARG A 643 17.06 6.57 -0.09
N ASP A 644 15.86 7.03 -0.39
CA ASP A 644 15.02 7.90 0.44
C ASP A 644 14.51 7.18 1.70
N ARG A 645 14.50 5.84 1.69
CA ARG A 645 13.99 5.01 2.79
C ARG A 645 15.07 4.31 3.61
N LEU A 646 16.34 4.45 3.24
CA LEU A 646 17.44 3.82 3.94
C LEU A 646 18.19 4.81 4.84
N PRO A 647 18.51 4.43 6.08
CA PRO A 647 19.54 5.14 6.82
C PRO A 647 20.86 5.00 6.06
N LEU A 648 21.72 6.00 6.19
CA LEU A 648 22.91 6.09 5.36
C LEU A 648 23.88 4.89 5.54
N GLY A 649 23.99 4.35 6.76
CA GLY A 649 24.74 3.10 7.01
C GLY A 649 24.14 1.89 6.29
N GLY A 650 22.83 1.89 6.04
CA GLY A 650 22.17 0.84 5.27
C GLY A 650 22.49 0.86 3.78
N VAL A 651 22.75 2.04 3.21
CA VAL A 651 23.24 2.17 1.82
C VAL A 651 24.66 1.60 1.67
N LEU A 652 25.49 1.74 2.72
CA LEU A 652 26.85 1.22 2.72
C LEU A 652 26.92 -0.31 2.97
N TRP A 653 25.88 -0.93 3.53
CA TRP A 653 25.80 -2.38 3.74
C TRP A 653 25.18 -3.11 2.53
N SER A 654 25.67 -2.83 1.33
CA SER A 654 25.09 -3.32 0.07
C SER A 654 25.20 -4.84 -0.14
N SER A 655 26.07 -5.54 0.61
CA SER A 655 26.08 -7.01 0.69
C SER A 655 24.78 -7.59 1.26
N GLY A 656 23.96 -6.75 1.91
CA GLY A 656 22.60 -7.08 2.35
C GLY A 656 21.55 -7.02 1.23
N PHE A 657 21.86 -6.42 0.07
CA PHE A 657 20.92 -6.24 -1.03
C PHE A 657 20.82 -7.47 -1.93
N GLY A 658 21.89 -8.24 -2.08
CA GLY A 658 21.92 -9.43 -2.91
C GLY A 658 23.32 -9.97 -3.11
N VAL A 659 23.48 -10.83 -4.11
CA VAL A 659 24.74 -11.50 -4.46
C VAL A 659 24.89 -11.54 -5.98
N GLY A 660 26.09 -11.33 -6.51
CA GLY A 660 26.36 -11.27 -7.94
C GLY A 660 25.98 -12.52 -8.74
N ALA A 661 25.88 -13.68 -8.08
CA ALA A 661 25.43 -14.95 -8.67
C ALA A 661 23.92 -14.96 -9.03
N ASN A 662 23.14 -13.99 -8.53
CA ASN A 662 21.70 -13.89 -8.77
C ASN A 662 21.26 -12.42 -8.77
N MET A 663 21.52 -11.75 -9.89
CA MET A 663 21.18 -10.35 -10.08
C MET A 663 20.72 -10.08 -11.52
N ALA A 664 19.87 -9.09 -11.70
CA ALA A 664 19.41 -8.64 -13.00
C ALA A 664 19.19 -7.13 -13.01
N PHE A 665 19.28 -6.53 -14.19
CA PHE A 665 19.20 -5.09 -14.37
C PHE A 665 18.42 -4.75 -15.63
N ARG A 666 17.69 -3.62 -15.61
CA ARG A 666 17.37 -2.95 -16.86
C ARG A 666 18.68 -2.42 -17.44
N ARG A 667 18.98 -2.77 -18.70
CA ARG A 667 20.21 -2.38 -19.39
C ARG A 667 20.42 -0.85 -19.41
N ALA A 668 19.33 -0.07 -19.44
CA ALA A 668 19.38 1.39 -19.36
C ALA A 668 19.95 1.94 -18.04
N VAL A 669 20.03 1.16 -16.95
CA VAL A 669 20.62 1.64 -15.68
C VAL A 669 22.09 2.03 -15.88
N PHE A 670 22.80 1.28 -16.74
CA PHE A 670 24.22 1.47 -17.04
C PHE A 670 24.53 2.81 -17.72
N ASP A 671 23.55 3.42 -18.41
CA ASP A 671 23.72 4.75 -19.03
C ASP A 671 23.90 5.85 -17.97
N SER A 672 23.26 5.66 -16.80
CA SER A 672 23.31 6.61 -15.69
C SER A 672 24.35 6.25 -14.63
N THR A 673 24.58 4.95 -14.38
CA THR A 673 25.49 4.49 -13.33
C THR A 673 26.90 4.23 -13.83
N GLY A 674 27.10 4.09 -15.15
CA GLY A 674 28.31 3.56 -15.73
C GLY A 674 28.44 2.03 -15.57
N PRO A 675 29.55 1.45 -16.05
CA PRO A 675 29.81 0.00 -16.00
C PRO A 675 30.22 -0.50 -14.60
N PHE A 676 30.30 -1.82 -14.42
CA PHE A 676 30.98 -2.45 -13.27
C PHE A 676 32.45 -1.98 -13.22
N ASP A 677 33.00 -1.71 -12.04
CA ASP A 677 34.39 -1.24 -11.90
C ASP A 677 35.36 -2.43 -12.03
N PRO A 678 36.17 -2.52 -13.11
CA PRO A 678 37.08 -3.65 -13.31
C PRO A 678 38.17 -3.79 -12.24
N ALA A 679 38.35 -2.79 -11.36
CA ALA A 679 39.25 -2.90 -10.22
C ALA A 679 38.65 -3.65 -9.01
N LEU A 680 37.34 -3.91 -8.97
CA LEU A 680 36.65 -4.60 -7.87
C LEU A 680 36.31 -6.07 -8.19
N ASP A 681 37.19 -6.68 -8.96
CA ASP A 681 37.01 -7.99 -9.55
C ASP A 681 37.53 -9.15 -8.69
N VAL A 682 36.86 -10.30 -8.72
CA VAL A 682 37.31 -11.54 -8.05
C VAL A 682 38.67 -12.02 -8.58
N GLY A 683 38.93 -11.83 -9.87
CA GLY A 683 40.17 -12.20 -10.56
C GLY A 683 41.33 -11.21 -10.35
N THR A 684 41.11 -10.08 -9.66
CA THR A 684 42.15 -9.07 -9.44
C THR A 684 42.70 -9.08 -8.01
N ALA A 685 43.57 -8.12 -7.69
CA ALA A 685 44.16 -8.01 -6.37
C ALA A 685 43.14 -7.71 -5.26
N THR A 686 41.95 -7.16 -5.58
CA THR A 686 40.88 -6.87 -4.62
C THR A 686 40.07 -8.10 -4.22
N ARG A 687 40.10 -9.16 -5.05
CA ARG A 687 39.44 -10.44 -4.80
C ARG A 687 37.92 -10.35 -4.64
N GLY A 688 37.29 -9.29 -5.18
CA GLY A 688 35.85 -9.10 -5.23
C GLY A 688 35.40 -7.69 -4.85
N GLY A 689 34.09 -7.51 -4.72
CA GLY A 689 33.46 -6.24 -4.36
C GLY A 689 32.67 -5.55 -5.49
N GLY A 690 32.78 -6.03 -6.74
CA GLY A 690 32.18 -5.37 -7.91
C GLY A 690 30.65 -5.43 -7.94
N ASP A 691 30.05 -6.53 -7.50
CA ASP A 691 28.59 -6.68 -7.39
C ASP A 691 28.00 -5.77 -6.31
N ILE A 692 28.57 -5.81 -5.10
CA ILE A 692 28.11 -4.98 -3.97
C ILE A 692 28.35 -3.50 -4.22
N GLU A 693 29.40 -3.12 -4.95
CA GLU A 693 29.62 -1.73 -5.37
C GLU A 693 28.56 -1.29 -6.37
N PHE A 694 28.23 -2.15 -7.34
CA PHE A 694 27.24 -1.80 -8.35
C PHE A 694 25.84 -1.67 -7.73
N PHE A 695 25.44 -2.59 -6.85
CA PHE A 695 24.17 -2.47 -6.10
C PHE A 695 24.12 -1.17 -5.28
N HIS A 696 25.23 -0.83 -4.60
CA HIS A 696 25.35 0.42 -3.87
C HIS A 696 25.16 1.62 -4.79
N ARG A 697 25.85 1.65 -5.93
CA ARG A 697 25.83 2.77 -6.87
C ARG A 697 24.45 2.98 -7.50
N VAL A 698 23.77 1.91 -7.90
CA VAL A 698 22.37 1.95 -8.36
C VAL A 698 21.48 2.63 -7.32
N VAL A 699 21.51 2.17 -6.06
CA VAL A 699 20.69 2.72 -5.00
C VAL A 699 21.11 4.14 -4.64
N ALA A 700 22.41 4.43 -4.50
CA ALA A 700 22.93 5.74 -4.12
C ALA A 700 22.56 6.83 -5.13
N MET A 701 22.40 6.48 -6.42
CA MET A 701 21.94 7.38 -7.48
C MET A 701 20.42 7.53 -7.57
N GLY A 702 19.66 6.93 -6.64
CA GLY A 702 18.21 7.11 -6.52
C GLY A 702 17.36 6.07 -7.25
N HIS A 703 17.98 5.08 -7.89
CA HIS A 703 17.24 4.00 -8.54
C HIS A 703 16.69 2.99 -7.53
N THR A 704 15.60 2.31 -7.90
CA THR A 704 15.01 1.26 -7.05
C THR A 704 15.63 -0.10 -7.36
N LEU A 705 16.10 -0.78 -6.31
CA LEU A 705 16.48 -2.19 -6.34
C LEU A 705 15.44 -3.03 -5.59
N VAL A 706 15.10 -4.21 -6.09
CA VAL A 706 14.21 -5.16 -5.41
C VAL A 706 14.89 -6.51 -5.18
N TYR A 707 14.88 -6.99 -3.95
CA TYR A 707 15.17 -8.40 -3.66
C TYR A 707 13.88 -9.21 -3.85
N GLU A 708 13.89 -10.19 -4.76
CA GLU A 708 12.76 -11.05 -5.12
C GLU A 708 13.11 -12.52 -4.80
N PRO A 709 12.67 -13.04 -3.64
CA PRO A 709 13.09 -14.36 -3.16
C PRO A 709 12.64 -15.52 -4.04
N SER A 710 11.64 -15.34 -4.92
CA SER A 710 11.24 -16.40 -5.86
C SER A 710 12.16 -16.54 -7.07
N ALA A 711 13.05 -15.57 -7.33
CA ALA A 711 14.16 -15.76 -8.25
C ALA A 711 15.26 -16.54 -7.51
N ILE A 712 15.28 -17.87 -7.64
CA ILE A 712 16.17 -18.74 -6.87
C ILE A 712 17.38 -19.20 -7.70
N VAL A 713 18.55 -19.20 -7.06
CA VAL A 713 19.79 -19.79 -7.57
C VAL A 713 20.41 -20.68 -6.50
N TRP A 714 20.73 -21.92 -6.86
CA TRP A 714 21.44 -22.87 -6.02
C TRP A 714 22.96 -22.72 -6.25
N HIS A 715 23.74 -22.50 -5.19
CA HIS A 715 25.17 -22.23 -5.26
C HIS A 715 26.00 -23.24 -4.45
N GLU A 716 27.13 -23.70 -5.00
CA GLU A 716 28.02 -24.64 -4.31
C GLU A 716 28.98 -23.93 -3.34
N HIS A 717 28.77 -24.13 -2.04
CA HIS A 717 29.66 -23.61 -1.00
C HIS A 717 31.00 -24.36 -0.94
N ARG A 718 32.05 -23.69 -0.44
CA ARG A 718 33.39 -24.28 -0.29
C ARG A 718 33.35 -25.47 0.69
N LYS A 719 33.87 -26.62 0.23
CA LYS A 719 33.79 -27.91 0.95
C LYS A 719 34.72 -27.99 2.16
N ASP A 720 35.92 -27.42 2.05
CA ASP A 720 36.94 -27.53 3.10
C ASP A 720 37.18 -26.20 3.82
N TRP A 721 37.64 -26.31 5.06
CA TRP A 721 37.91 -25.17 5.93
C TRP A 721 38.98 -24.22 5.39
N ALA A 722 39.96 -24.72 4.64
CA ALA A 722 41.03 -23.88 4.11
C ALA A 722 40.53 -22.99 2.97
N ALA A 723 39.71 -23.56 2.07
CA ALA A 723 39.04 -22.82 1.00
C ALA A 723 38.05 -21.80 1.55
N LEU A 724 37.24 -22.17 2.55
CA LEU A 724 36.35 -21.23 3.23
C LEU A 724 37.13 -20.08 3.89
N LYS A 725 38.22 -20.39 4.61
CA LYS A 725 39.05 -19.37 5.24
C LYS A 725 39.65 -18.39 4.23
N ARG A 726 40.07 -18.87 3.05
CA ARG A 726 40.52 -18.01 1.93
C ARG A 726 39.39 -17.12 1.44
N GLN A 727 38.21 -17.69 1.19
CA GLN A 727 37.04 -16.92 0.78
C GLN A 727 36.69 -15.80 1.77
N LEU A 728 36.75 -16.06 3.07
CA LEU A 728 36.47 -15.03 4.07
C LEU A 728 37.52 -13.92 4.10
N ALA A 729 38.79 -14.24 3.86
CA ALA A 729 39.83 -13.23 3.67
C ALA A 729 39.58 -12.39 2.41
N ASP A 730 39.18 -13.04 1.32
CA ASP A 730 38.84 -12.36 0.06
C ASP A 730 37.63 -11.44 0.23
N ASN A 731 36.57 -11.89 0.91
CA ASN A 731 35.40 -11.09 1.27
C ASN A 731 35.79 -9.83 2.07
N GLY A 732 36.66 -9.99 3.07
CA GLY A 732 37.15 -8.86 3.87
C GLY A 732 37.95 -7.85 3.04
N CYS A 733 38.78 -8.34 2.10
CA CYS A 733 39.52 -7.49 1.18
C CYS A 733 38.58 -6.73 0.23
N GLY A 734 37.67 -7.46 -0.43
CA GLY A 734 36.71 -6.91 -1.39
C GLY A 734 35.77 -5.89 -0.76
N PHE A 735 35.25 -6.16 0.44
CA PHE A 735 34.37 -5.22 1.14
C PHE A 735 35.08 -3.92 1.52
N ALA A 736 36.33 -3.98 2.00
CA ALA A 736 37.12 -2.78 2.25
C ALA A 736 37.45 -2.01 0.96
N CYS A 737 37.78 -2.71 -0.15
CA CYS A 737 38.03 -2.08 -1.44
C CYS A 737 36.76 -1.39 -1.98
N TYR A 738 35.59 -2.01 -1.83
CA TYR A 738 34.28 -1.42 -2.13
C TYR A 738 34.06 -0.10 -1.38
N LEU A 739 34.32 -0.04 -0.07
CA LEU A 739 34.19 1.21 0.69
C LEU A 739 35.15 2.31 0.17
N MET A 740 36.36 1.94 -0.26
CA MET A 740 37.29 2.86 -0.91
C MET A 740 36.78 3.34 -2.27
N ALA A 741 36.08 2.48 -3.03
CA ALA A 741 35.44 2.86 -4.28
C ALA A 741 34.28 3.84 -4.05
N CYS A 742 33.43 3.63 -3.03
CA CYS A 742 32.41 4.60 -2.65
C CYS A 742 33.01 5.97 -2.30
N ALA A 743 34.11 6.00 -1.55
CA ALA A 743 34.82 7.23 -1.20
C ALA A 743 35.47 7.93 -2.41
N ARG A 744 35.85 7.16 -3.43
CA ARG A 744 36.39 7.67 -4.71
C ARG A 744 35.28 8.27 -5.57
N ASN A 745 34.18 7.54 -5.71
CA ASN A 745 33.05 7.90 -6.56
C ASN A 745 32.11 8.95 -5.91
N ALA A 746 32.40 9.34 -4.67
CA ALA A 746 31.65 10.34 -3.90
C ALA A 746 30.14 10.02 -3.78
N THR A 747 29.80 8.73 -3.74
CA THR A 747 28.41 8.26 -3.59
C THR A 747 27.87 8.53 -2.18
N VAL A 748 28.78 8.63 -1.20
CA VAL A 748 28.50 8.94 0.22
C VAL A 748 29.64 9.81 0.78
N ASP A 749 29.35 10.65 1.78
CA ASP A 749 30.37 11.44 2.47
C ASP A 749 31.47 10.58 3.09
N ARG A 750 32.73 11.02 2.96
CA ARG A 750 33.91 10.27 3.42
C ARG A 750 33.95 10.08 4.93
N GLY A 751 33.50 11.07 5.70
CA GLY A 751 33.41 10.97 7.16
C GLY A 751 32.39 9.92 7.59
N GLN A 752 31.28 9.83 6.86
CA GLN A 752 30.26 8.80 7.08
C GLN A 752 30.75 7.40 6.71
N ILE A 753 31.47 7.24 5.59
CA ILE A 753 32.12 5.98 5.22
C ILE A 753 33.09 5.53 6.31
N LEU A 754 33.93 6.45 6.81
CA LEU A 754 34.89 6.14 7.87
C LEU A 754 34.18 5.72 9.18
N ARG A 755 33.12 6.44 9.57
CA ARG A 755 32.30 6.07 10.73
C ARG A 755 31.72 4.66 10.57
N PHE A 756 31.12 4.36 9.42
CA PHE A 756 30.57 3.04 9.14
C PHE A 756 31.65 1.94 9.19
N ALA A 757 32.79 2.17 8.54
CA ALA A 757 33.91 1.23 8.53
C ALA A 757 34.43 0.92 9.94
N LEU A 758 34.50 1.93 10.82
CA LEU A 758 34.99 1.77 12.19
C LEU A 758 33.94 1.14 13.11
N PHE A 759 32.71 1.66 13.13
CA PHE A 759 31.73 1.32 14.16
C PHE A 759 30.77 0.21 13.74
N ASP A 760 30.20 0.28 12.53
CA ASP A 760 29.22 -0.70 12.06
C ASP A 760 29.94 -1.97 11.57
N TRP A 761 30.92 -1.82 10.68
CA TRP A 761 31.67 -2.96 10.16
C TRP A 761 32.80 -3.40 11.10
N GLY A 762 33.64 -2.48 11.59
CA GLY A 762 34.75 -2.81 12.48
C GLY A 762 34.28 -3.34 13.84
N VAL A 763 33.58 -2.51 14.61
CA VAL A 763 33.16 -2.86 15.98
C VAL A 763 31.98 -3.83 15.97
N ALA A 764 30.85 -3.45 15.35
CA ALA A 764 29.61 -4.20 15.49
C ALA A 764 29.61 -5.53 14.72
N TRP A 765 30.36 -5.65 13.62
CA TRP A 765 30.50 -6.91 12.87
C TRP A 765 31.76 -7.68 13.27
N LEU A 766 32.97 -7.15 13.01
CA LEU A 766 34.21 -7.93 13.18
C LEU A 766 34.56 -8.18 14.65
N LEU A 767 34.65 -7.12 15.48
CA LEU A 767 35.07 -7.27 16.89
C LEU A 767 34.07 -8.06 17.73
N ARG A 768 32.76 -7.82 17.57
CA ARG A 768 31.74 -8.60 18.30
C ARG A 768 31.82 -10.10 17.99
N ARG A 769 32.07 -10.48 16.73
CA ARG A 769 32.24 -11.89 16.31
C ARG A 769 33.54 -12.49 16.84
N LEU A 770 34.60 -11.70 16.98
CA LEU A 770 35.87 -12.13 17.56
C LEU A 770 35.77 -12.44 19.07
N ILE A 771 34.99 -11.66 19.81
CA ILE A 771 34.82 -11.76 21.27
C ILE A 771 33.78 -12.84 21.66
N ARG A 772 32.98 -13.35 20.71
CA ARG A 772 32.00 -14.45 20.92
C ARG A 772 32.44 -15.78 20.25
N PRO A 773 33.52 -16.44 20.73
CA PRO A 773 34.08 -17.62 20.07
C PRO A 773 33.20 -18.87 20.10
N ARG A 774 32.19 -18.93 21.00
CA ARG A 774 31.22 -20.03 21.04
C ARG A 774 30.25 -20.01 19.85
N ALA A 775 30.14 -18.87 19.16
CA ALA A 775 29.30 -18.71 17.98
C ALA A 775 30.13 -18.65 16.68
N HIS A 776 31.33 -18.06 16.67
CA HIS A 776 32.17 -17.96 15.47
C HIS A 776 33.60 -18.43 15.70
N GLN A 777 34.18 -19.15 14.73
CA GLN A 777 35.58 -19.56 14.79
C GLN A 777 36.49 -18.35 14.63
N ARG A 778 37.31 -18.05 15.66
CA ARG A 778 38.24 -16.90 15.66
C ARG A 778 39.15 -16.87 14.43
N GLY A 779 39.63 -18.03 13.98
CA GLY A 779 40.48 -18.14 12.80
C GLY A 779 39.82 -17.66 11.51
N MET A 780 38.50 -17.74 11.41
CA MET A 780 37.71 -17.27 10.27
C MET A 780 37.55 -15.74 10.31
N VAL A 781 37.22 -15.19 11.48
CA VAL A 781 37.10 -13.73 11.67
C VAL A 781 38.45 -13.03 11.47
N LEU A 782 39.55 -13.62 11.97
CA LEU A 782 40.90 -13.10 11.76
C LEU A 782 41.33 -13.12 10.29
N ALA A 783 40.86 -14.11 9.51
CA ALA A 783 41.12 -14.15 8.07
C ALA A 783 40.43 -12.98 7.35
N GLU A 784 39.15 -12.71 7.67
CA GLU A 784 38.38 -11.57 7.15
C GLU A 784 39.05 -10.23 7.49
N ILE A 785 39.45 -10.03 8.75
CA ILE A 785 40.22 -8.84 9.18
C ILE A 785 41.55 -8.73 8.41
N GLY A 786 42.28 -9.85 8.28
CA GLY A 786 43.57 -9.87 7.57
C GLY A 786 43.45 -9.52 6.09
N GLY A 787 42.32 -9.85 5.45
CA GLY A 787 41.99 -9.42 4.10
C GLY A 787 41.72 -7.91 4.02
N ALA A 788 40.91 -7.39 4.93
CA ALA A 788 40.57 -5.96 5.00
C ALA A 788 41.82 -5.07 5.16
N LEU A 789 42.80 -5.50 5.97
CA LEU A 789 44.07 -4.77 6.15
C LEU A 789 44.92 -4.68 4.88
N LYS A 790 44.73 -5.57 3.91
CA LYS A 790 45.43 -5.56 2.62
C LYS A 790 44.74 -4.69 1.55
N ALA A 791 43.53 -4.21 1.82
CA ALA A 791 42.66 -3.58 0.82
C ALA A 791 43.30 -2.35 0.15
N VAL A 792 44.04 -1.51 0.89
CA VAL A 792 44.63 -0.29 0.33
C VAL A 792 45.64 -0.60 -0.78
N SER A 793 46.54 -1.57 -0.55
CA SER A 793 47.54 -1.96 -1.55
C SER A 793 46.94 -2.84 -2.66
N ALA A 794 45.95 -3.65 -2.32
CA ALA A 794 45.17 -4.42 -3.28
C ALA A 794 44.43 -3.51 -4.28
N TYR A 795 43.66 -2.55 -3.79
CA TYR A 795 42.87 -1.64 -4.62
C TYR A 795 43.73 -0.76 -5.51
N ARG A 796 44.86 -0.23 -5.01
CA ARG A 796 45.80 0.54 -5.85
C ARG A 796 46.35 -0.30 -7.01
N ARG A 797 46.79 -1.54 -6.74
CA ARG A 797 47.33 -2.43 -7.78
C ARG A 797 46.27 -2.83 -8.80
N ALA A 798 45.05 -3.16 -8.33
CA ALA A 798 43.95 -3.52 -9.22
C ALA A 798 43.58 -2.36 -10.14
N ARG A 799 43.55 -1.12 -9.61
CA ARG A 799 43.31 0.08 -10.42
C ARG A 799 44.40 0.33 -11.47
N GLN A 800 45.66 0.26 -11.08
CA GLN A 800 46.77 0.42 -12.04
C GLN A 800 46.72 -0.64 -13.15
N ALA A 801 46.37 -1.89 -12.79
CA ALA A 801 46.19 -2.95 -13.78
C ALA A 801 44.98 -2.69 -14.70
N ALA A 802 43.85 -2.24 -14.15
CA ALA A 802 42.67 -1.89 -14.94
C ALA A 802 42.94 -0.70 -15.89
N GLU A 803 43.63 0.35 -15.41
CA GLU A 803 44.04 1.51 -16.20
C GLU A 803 45.04 1.14 -17.31
N ALA A 804 45.86 0.12 -17.12
CA ALA A 804 46.79 -0.36 -18.16
C ALA A 804 46.12 -1.26 -19.23
N LEU A 805 44.95 -1.82 -18.92
CA LEU A 805 44.16 -2.69 -19.82
C LEU A 805 43.02 -1.95 -20.54
N ALA A 806 42.64 -0.77 -20.03
CA ALA A 806 41.66 0.14 -20.62
C ALA A 806 42.27 0.94 -21.77
#